data_AF-A0A8T2ARJ6-F1
#
_entry.id   AF-A0A8T2ARJ6-F1
#
_cell.length_a   1.000
_cell.length_b   1.000
_cell.length_c   1.000
_cell.angle_alpha   90.00
_cell.angle_beta   90.00
_cell.angle_gamma   90.00
#
_symmetry.space_group_name_H-M   'P 1'
#
loop_
_entity.id
_entity.type
_entity.pdbx_description
1 polymer ?
#
loop_
_entity_poly.entity_id
_entity_poly.type
_entity_poly.pdbx_seq_one_letter_code
_entity_poly.pdbx_strand_id
1 'polypeptide(L)'
;MKVSAAVFNHHFDFLRSLPLISFTVSSVTSLARLTLQPAAPFLFSHGLELLNTIAATLVASSLTQGFIAYISSRRLQPSLHWCLLPCSASATEFSLLVWHFTDGCSNSSFAYELRSAQGFSSRGLIKNSISTSINKGYGKVDEAEDLALKRKTRKRLFLIGVSVAVLVSILIGSVVAVAVHSRKNNSPNPTPSSVNELTPAASLRTVCSVTRYPASCISSISKLPSSNTTDPEVLFRLSLQVVVDELNSIADLPKKLAEETDDERIKSALGVCGDLFDEAIDRVNETVSAMEVGDGKKILNSKTIDDLQTWLSAAVTDHDTCIDALDELSQNKTEYANSTISLKLKSAMVNSTEFTSNSLAIVAKILSTLSDFGVPIHKRRLLNSNSFPNWVNPGVRRLLQSKNLTPNVTVAADGSGDVMRVNEAVERIPKNGTTMFVIYVKAGTYVENVLLDKSKWNVFIYGDGKDKTIISGSKNYVDGTSTFKTATFATQGKGFMMKDIGIINTAGPEKHQAVAFRSGSDLSVYYQCSFDGFQDTLYPHSNRQFYRNCDVTGTVDFIFGAATVVFQGCNIRPRQPLPNQFNTITAEGKKDKHQNSGTSIQRCTISANGNVTATTYLGRPWKEFSTTVIMQSVIGSIVNPVGWIAWNSTLDPPPSTILYGEYKNSGPGSDVTQRVKWTGYKPIMSDDEAGRFTVATFLRGADWLPVMGVPYQQT
;
A
#
# COMPACT_ATOMS: atom_id res chain seq x y z
N MET A 1 24.17 -71.09 11.21
CA MET A 1 24.60 -72.23 10.35
C MET A 1 24.83 -71.72 8.92
N LYS A 2 25.37 -72.57 8.02
CA LYS A 2 25.72 -72.29 6.60
C LYS A 2 24.55 -71.61 5.84
N VAL A 3 24.75 -70.79 4.79
CA VAL A 3 25.53 -70.99 3.54
C VAL A 3 26.18 -69.68 3.00
N SER A 4 27.33 -69.88 2.33
CA SER A 4 28.13 -69.08 1.34
C SER A 4 27.62 -67.73 0.77
N ALA A 5 28.42 -66.67 0.50
CA ALA A 5 29.76 -66.53 -0.16
C ALA A 5 29.73 -66.64 -1.72
N ALA A 6 30.52 -65.94 -2.56
CA ALA A 6 31.43 -64.76 -2.45
C ALA A 6 31.90 -64.32 -3.89
N VAL A 7 32.96 -63.49 -4.04
CA VAL A 7 33.79 -63.26 -5.29
C VAL A 7 33.17 -62.33 -6.38
N PHE A 8 33.89 -61.60 -7.28
CA PHE A 8 35.10 -60.73 -7.23
C PHE A 8 35.25 -59.94 -8.59
N ASN A 9 36.26 -59.07 -8.75
CA ASN A 9 36.60 -58.20 -9.93
C ASN A 9 36.52 -58.81 -11.36
N HIS A 10 36.28 -58.00 -12.42
CA HIS A 10 37.35 -57.46 -13.32
C HIS A 10 36.92 -56.46 -14.45
N HIS A 11 37.95 -55.98 -15.16
CA HIS A 11 38.09 -54.87 -16.12
C HIS A 11 37.60 -55.10 -17.59
N PHE A 12 37.24 -53.97 -18.24
CA PHE A 12 37.56 -53.49 -19.62
C PHE A 12 37.07 -54.21 -20.92
N ASP A 13 36.54 -53.33 -21.79
CA ASP A 13 36.85 -53.11 -23.23
C ASP A 13 36.10 -53.72 -24.45
N PHE A 14 35.97 -52.82 -25.44
CA PHE A 14 36.05 -52.98 -26.91
C PHE A 14 34.83 -53.24 -27.84
N LEU A 15 34.26 -52.10 -28.28
CA LEU A 15 34.28 -51.60 -29.68
C LEU A 15 33.17 -51.88 -30.73
N ARG A 16 33.03 -50.84 -31.59
CA ARG A 16 32.35 -50.71 -32.90
C ARG A 16 30.81 -50.52 -32.86
N SER A 17 30.22 -49.65 -33.70
CA SER A 17 30.68 -49.12 -35.00
C SER A 17 30.49 -47.59 -35.21
N LEU A 18 31.10 -47.05 -36.28
CA LEU A 18 31.14 -45.66 -36.75
C LEU A 18 30.86 -45.66 -38.29
N PRO A 19 30.31 -44.60 -38.92
CA PRO A 19 31.14 -43.45 -39.41
C PRO A 19 30.48 -42.04 -39.29
N LEU A 20 31.25 -40.97 -39.01
CA LEU A 20 31.74 -39.86 -39.90
C LEU A 20 30.63 -38.93 -40.46
N ILE A 21 30.79 -37.60 -40.65
CA ILE A 21 31.90 -36.73 -41.11
C ILE A 21 31.85 -35.43 -40.26
N SER A 22 32.89 -34.91 -39.56
CA SER A 22 34.27 -34.49 -39.92
C SER A 22 34.41 -33.09 -40.54
N PHE A 23 35.08 -32.18 -39.82
CA PHE A 23 35.98 -31.15 -40.37
C PHE A 23 37.10 -30.90 -39.34
N THR A 24 38.34 -30.71 -39.80
CA THR A 24 39.56 -30.72 -38.95
C THR A 24 40.51 -29.54 -39.21
N VAL A 25 41.44 -29.33 -38.27
CA VAL A 25 42.37 -28.19 -38.20
C VAL A 25 43.78 -28.56 -38.67
N SER A 26 44.45 -27.68 -39.41
CA SER A 26 45.92 -27.43 -39.42
C SER A 26 46.20 -26.14 -40.21
N SER A 27 47.02 -25.16 -39.80
CA SER A 27 48.37 -25.14 -39.20
C SER A 27 49.50 -25.24 -40.24
N VAL A 28 50.47 -24.29 -40.24
CA VAL A 28 51.91 -24.46 -40.64
C VAL A 28 52.75 -23.15 -40.50
N THR A 29 53.76 -23.21 -39.64
CA THR A 29 55.09 -22.53 -39.53
C THR A 29 55.44 -21.10 -40.02
N SER A 30 56.02 -20.33 -39.08
CA SER A 30 57.38 -19.71 -39.08
C SER A 30 57.85 -18.68 -40.13
N LEU A 31 58.22 -17.46 -39.66
CA LEU A 31 59.61 -16.96 -39.61
C LEU A 31 59.71 -15.62 -38.83
N ALA A 32 60.92 -15.08 -38.59
CA ALA A 32 61.17 -14.01 -37.62
C ALA A 32 62.00 -12.83 -38.17
N ARG A 33 61.95 -11.65 -37.51
CA ARG A 33 63.16 -10.91 -37.02
C ARG A 33 62.89 -9.57 -36.28
N LEU A 34 63.73 -9.34 -35.26
CA LEU A 34 64.30 -8.07 -34.74
C LEU A 34 63.46 -6.96 -34.02
N THR A 35 63.72 -6.83 -32.71
CA THR A 35 64.11 -5.59 -31.95
C THR A 35 63.11 -4.42 -31.75
N LEU A 36 63.11 -3.67 -30.62
CA LEU A 36 63.99 -3.61 -29.43
C LEU A 36 63.22 -3.63 -28.07
N GLN A 37 63.96 -3.94 -27.00
CA GLN A 37 63.71 -3.64 -25.57
C GLN A 37 64.88 -2.75 -25.05
N PRO A 38 64.94 -2.24 -23.80
CA PRO A 38 64.08 -2.43 -22.61
C PRO A 38 63.32 -1.10 -22.28
N ALA A 39 63.00 -0.61 -21.07
CA ALA A 39 63.31 -0.98 -19.67
C ALA A 39 62.30 -0.42 -18.64
N ALA A 40 62.46 -0.84 -17.38
CA ALA A 40 61.92 -0.29 -16.12
C ALA A 40 62.94 -0.63 -14.99
N PRO A 41 62.69 -0.45 -13.67
CA PRO A 41 61.83 0.47 -12.91
C PRO A 41 62.68 1.36 -11.94
N PHE A 42 62.08 2.05 -10.93
CA PHE A 42 62.41 1.88 -9.47
C PHE A 42 61.55 2.77 -8.53
N LEU A 43 61.84 2.71 -7.22
CA LEU A 43 61.05 3.16 -6.06
C LEU A 43 61.74 4.30 -5.25
N PHE A 44 61.14 4.66 -4.10
CA PHE A 44 61.60 5.58 -3.03
C PHE A 44 61.40 7.10 -3.27
N SER A 45 61.26 7.97 -2.24
CA SER A 45 60.64 7.86 -0.90
C SER A 45 60.67 9.20 -0.14
N HIS A 46 59.65 9.50 0.68
CA HIS A 46 59.68 10.40 1.86
C HIS A 46 60.05 11.90 1.67
N GLY A 47 59.56 12.78 2.59
CA GLY A 47 60.41 13.90 3.05
C GLY A 47 59.86 15.34 3.14
N LEU A 48 58.91 15.59 4.05
CA LEU A 48 58.89 16.77 4.96
C LEU A 48 58.67 18.23 4.45
N GLU A 49 58.47 19.11 5.47
CA GLU A 49 58.38 20.59 5.52
C GLU A 49 57.24 21.28 4.73
N LEU A 50 56.21 21.96 5.28
CA LEU A 50 55.91 22.80 6.47
C LEU A 50 56.14 24.34 6.36
N LEU A 51 55.05 25.06 6.67
CA LEU A 51 54.91 26.43 7.22
C LEU A 51 55.31 27.68 6.40
N ASN A 52 54.30 28.53 6.11
CA ASN A 52 54.17 29.97 6.49
C ASN A 52 53.05 30.67 5.67
N THR A 53 52.23 31.65 6.11
CA THR A 53 51.81 32.12 7.47
C THR A 53 50.46 32.90 7.40
N ILE A 54 49.54 32.59 8.34
CA ILE A 54 48.41 33.37 8.95
C ILE A 54 47.97 34.75 8.38
N ALA A 55 46.67 34.88 8.03
CA ALA A 55 45.68 35.94 8.43
C ALA A 55 44.34 35.74 7.66
N ALA A 56 43.09 35.77 8.18
CA ALA A 56 42.38 36.56 9.22
C ALA A 56 41.94 37.99 8.74
N THR A 57 40.68 38.48 8.89
CA THR A 57 39.43 37.92 9.46
C THR A 57 38.16 38.75 9.11
N LEU A 58 37.02 38.07 8.88
CA LEU A 58 35.61 38.31 9.36
C LEU A 58 34.86 39.69 9.36
N VAL A 59 33.56 39.62 9.69
CA VAL A 59 32.51 40.70 9.91
C VAL A 59 31.83 41.18 8.59
N ALA A 60 30.53 40.99 8.27
CA ALA A 60 29.22 41.24 8.94
C ALA A 60 28.79 42.74 8.92
N SER A 61 27.52 43.19 8.86
CA SER A 61 26.18 42.56 8.91
C SER A 61 25.06 43.44 8.28
N SER A 62 23.86 42.86 8.08
CA SER A 62 22.49 43.46 8.23
C SER A 62 21.99 44.71 7.46
N LEU A 63 20.82 44.57 6.78
CA LEU A 63 19.59 45.44 6.76
C LEU A 63 19.73 46.96 6.39
N THR A 64 18.79 47.68 5.73
CA THR A 64 17.34 47.50 5.44
C THR A 64 16.87 48.45 4.29
N GLN A 65 15.73 48.14 3.64
CA GLN A 65 14.71 49.04 2.99
C GLN A 65 15.10 50.32 2.18
N GLY A 66 14.47 50.50 0.99
CA GLY A 66 14.01 51.85 0.56
C GLY A 66 13.88 52.16 -0.96
N PHE A 67 12.67 52.54 -1.40
CA PHE A 67 12.33 53.33 -2.62
C PHE A 67 12.70 52.80 -4.03
N ILE A 68 12.17 53.38 -5.14
CA ILE A 68 10.76 53.40 -5.60
C ILE A 68 10.68 53.77 -7.10
N ALA A 69 9.72 53.14 -7.81
CA ALA A 69 9.08 53.50 -9.10
C ALA A 69 9.84 54.21 -10.26
N TYR A 70 9.63 53.68 -11.48
CA TYR A 70 9.31 54.51 -12.64
C TYR A 70 8.20 53.87 -13.50
N ILE A 71 7.14 54.62 -13.83
CA ILE A 71 6.04 54.18 -14.72
C ILE A 71 5.58 55.37 -15.59
N SER A 72 5.63 55.18 -16.92
CA SER A 72 4.75 55.79 -17.93
C SER A 72 4.95 54.99 -19.23
N SER A 73 3.96 54.31 -19.85
CA SER A 73 2.76 54.81 -20.55
C SER A 73 3.10 55.60 -21.83
N ARG A 74 2.38 55.51 -22.97
CA ARG A 74 1.00 55.07 -23.30
C ARG A 74 0.89 54.97 -24.86
N ARG A 75 0.08 54.12 -25.53
CA ARG A 75 -1.31 54.34 -26.10
C ARG A 75 -1.54 53.32 -27.26
N LEU A 76 -2.73 52.69 -27.44
CA LEU A 76 -3.88 53.01 -28.35
C LEU A 76 -3.61 52.93 -29.89
N GLN A 77 -4.49 52.37 -30.78
CA GLN A 77 -5.76 51.61 -30.59
C GLN A 77 -6.09 50.53 -31.71
N PRO A 78 -7.15 50.49 -32.59
CA PRO A 78 -7.77 49.20 -33.01
C PRO A 78 -8.01 48.91 -34.53
N SER A 79 -8.45 47.67 -34.85
CA SER A 79 -9.25 47.24 -36.02
C SER A 79 -9.91 45.86 -35.72
N LEU A 80 -11.06 45.36 -36.21
CA LEU A 80 -12.08 45.72 -37.24
C LEU A 80 -11.75 45.27 -38.68
N HIS A 81 -12.58 44.57 -39.48
CA HIS A 81 -13.98 44.03 -39.39
C HIS A 81 -14.03 42.60 -40.06
N TRP A 82 -15.13 41.83 -40.25
CA TRP A 82 -16.58 41.94 -40.00
C TRP A 82 -17.27 40.56 -39.76
N CYS A 83 -18.57 40.42 -40.09
CA CYS A 83 -19.44 39.24 -39.89
C CYS A 83 -19.78 38.45 -41.18
N LEU A 84 -20.37 37.25 -41.04
CA LEU A 84 -21.57 36.84 -41.80
C LEU A 84 -22.33 35.67 -41.12
N LEU A 85 -23.66 35.68 -41.22
CA LEU A 85 -24.59 34.58 -40.90
C LEU A 85 -25.32 34.19 -42.21
N PRO A 86 -26.06 33.06 -42.24
CA PRO A 86 -27.51 33.25 -42.18
C PRO A 86 -28.25 32.22 -41.29
N CYS A 87 -29.45 32.58 -40.88
CA CYS A 87 -30.42 31.66 -40.27
C CYS A 87 -31.28 30.98 -41.35
N SER A 88 -31.82 29.80 -41.03
CA SER A 88 -33.04 29.28 -41.65
C SER A 88 -33.92 28.67 -40.55
N ALA A 89 -35.19 29.06 -40.49
CA ALA A 89 -36.14 28.58 -39.50
C ALA A 89 -37.26 27.77 -40.16
N SER A 90 -37.81 26.81 -39.42
CA SER A 90 -39.12 26.21 -39.71
C SER A 90 -39.73 25.71 -38.40
N ALA A 91 -40.94 26.17 -38.08
CA ALA A 91 -41.71 25.69 -36.94
C ALA A 91 -43.19 25.60 -37.35
N THR A 92 -43.77 24.40 -37.24
CA THR A 92 -45.21 24.09 -37.32
C THR A 92 -45.43 22.64 -36.86
N GLU A 93 -46.59 22.20 -36.35
CA GLU A 93 -47.56 22.81 -35.42
C GLU A 93 -48.62 21.74 -35.02
N PHE A 94 -49.59 22.12 -34.17
CA PHE A 94 -50.94 21.55 -33.98
C PHE A 94 -51.23 20.32 -33.08
N SER A 95 -52.04 20.62 -32.05
CA SER A 95 -53.08 19.82 -31.36
C SER A 95 -52.72 18.63 -30.45
N LEU A 96 -53.30 18.44 -29.24
CA LEU A 96 -54.62 18.73 -28.59
C LEU A 96 -55.62 17.57 -28.61
N LEU A 97 -55.90 17.02 -27.42
CA LEU A 97 -57.20 16.66 -26.79
C LEU A 97 -56.93 15.67 -25.61
N VAL A 98 -57.84 15.37 -24.65
CA VAL A 98 -58.64 16.22 -23.73
C VAL A 98 -59.31 15.30 -22.67
N TRP A 99 -59.31 15.74 -21.39
CA TRP A 99 -60.24 15.41 -20.27
C TRP A 99 -60.71 13.97 -19.95
N HIS A 100 -60.58 13.57 -18.68
CA HIS A 100 -61.64 13.54 -17.62
C HIS A 100 -60.94 13.17 -16.26
N PHE A 101 -61.25 13.67 -15.05
CA PHE A 101 -62.51 13.65 -14.23
C PHE A 101 -63.02 12.22 -13.95
N THR A 102 -63.48 11.79 -12.76
CA THR A 102 -63.97 12.46 -11.51
C THR A 102 -63.35 11.81 -10.24
N ASP A 103 -63.95 11.84 -9.04
CA ASP A 103 -63.94 12.91 -8.01
C ASP A 103 -64.15 12.31 -6.59
N GLY A 104 -63.96 13.09 -5.51
CA GLY A 104 -64.30 12.70 -4.11
C GLY A 104 -63.18 12.94 -3.07
N CYS A 105 -63.16 13.93 -2.16
CA CYS A 105 -64.09 15.03 -1.76
C CYS A 105 -65.06 14.80 -0.56
N SER A 106 -64.58 15.06 0.67
CA SER A 106 -65.32 15.65 1.83
C SER A 106 -64.31 15.98 2.97
N ASN A 107 -64.21 17.16 3.62
CA ASN A 107 -65.19 17.99 4.38
C ASN A 107 -65.81 17.26 5.58
N SER A 108 -66.03 17.84 6.78
CA SER A 108 -66.00 19.23 7.31
C SER A 108 -65.68 19.19 8.83
N SER A 109 -64.96 20.10 9.51
CA SER A 109 -65.12 21.56 9.79
C SER A 109 -66.11 21.94 10.91
N PHE A 110 -65.81 23.05 11.61
CA PHE A 110 -66.46 23.75 12.75
C PHE A 110 -66.11 23.31 14.20
N ALA A 111 -65.99 24.20 15.22
CA ALA A 111 -65.62 25.64 15.29
C ALA A 111 -65.51 26.11 16.80
N TYR A 112 -65.10 27.38 17.04
CA TYR A 112 -65.10 28.13 18.32
C TYR A 112 -64.06 27.69 19.40
N GLU A 113 -63.37 28.57 20.16
CA GLU A 113 -63.18 30.04 20.05
C GLU A 113 -61.96 30.55 20.88
N LEU A 114 -61.32 31.68 20.46
CA LEU A 114 -60.46 32.62 21.23
C LEU A 114 -59.18 32.03 21.95
N ARG A 115 -58.09 32.77 22.25
CA ARG A 115 -57.77 34.22 22.19
C ARG A 115 -56.23 34.42 22.14
N SER A 116 -55.73 35.46 21.45
CA SER A 116 -54.41 36.14 21.63
C SER A 116 -53.09 35.32 21.68
N ALA A 117 -51.98 35.67 21.00
CA ALA A 117 -51.63 36.85 20.20
C ALA A 117 -50.59 36.52 19.10
N GLN A 118 -50.33 37.48 18.20
CA GLN A 118 -49.37 37.40 17.09
C GLN A 118 -47.90 37.54 17.61
N GLY A 119 -46.81 37.21 16.88
CA GLY A 119 -46.55 37.33 15.43
C GLY A 119 -46.16 38.78 15.09
N PHE A 120 -45.21 39.14 14.21
CA PHE A 120 -44.35 38.48 13.20
C PHE A 120 -43.04 39.32 13.13
N SER A 121 -41.81 38.84 12.90
CA SER A 121 -41.21 38.19 11.73
C SER A 121 -41.11 39.02 10.42
N SER A 122 -39.87 39.12 9.92
CA SER A 122 -39.43 39.20 8.50
C SER A 122 -39.27 40.53 7.71
N ARG A 123 -38.13 40.59 6.96
CA ARG A 123 -37.75 41.45 5.79
C ARG A 123 -37.47 42.95 6.07
N GLY A 124 -36.54 43.64 5.37
CA GLY A 124 -35.48 43.19 4.45
C GLY A 124 -34.89 44.30 3.53
N LEU A 125 -33.76 44.00 2.86
CA LEU A 125 -33.23 44.58 1.59
C LEU A 125 -32.56 45.99 1.49
N ILE A 126 -31.43 46.01 0.75
CA ILE A 126 -30.99 46.97 -0.31
C ILE A 126 -30.13 48.25 -0.02
N LYS A 127 -28.88 48.19 -0.55
CA LYS A 127 -28.01 49.18 -1.27
C LYS A 127 -27.59 50.58 -0.74
N ASN A 128 -26.25 50.74 -0.74
CA ASN A 128 -25.41 51.78 -1.40
C ASN A 128 -25.41 53.29 -0.99
N SER A 129 -24.27 53.68 -0.39
CA SER A 129 -23.27 54.64 -0.95
C SER A 129 -23.52 56.17 -0.98
N ILE A 130 -22.40 56.91 -1.12
CA ILE A 130 -22.25 58.37 -1.35
C ILE A 130 -22.65 59.25 -0.14
N SER A 131 -21.97 60.33 0.28
CA SER A 131 -20.57 60.84 0.29
C SER A 131 -20.68 62.37 0.45
N THR A 132 -20.04 62.97 1.48
CA THR A 132 -19.73 64.41 1.63
C THR A 132 -20.93 65.41 1.65
N SER A 133 -20.97 66.48 2.46
CA SER A 133 -19.92 67.50 2.65
C SER A 133 -20.24 68.55 3.76
N ILE A 134 -19.18 69.22 4.28
CA ILE A 134 -19.12 70.63 4.80
C ILE A 134 -19.71 70.98 6.20
N ASN A 135 -18.81 71.40 7.11
CA ASN A 135 -18.79 72.54 8.09
C ASN A 135 -20.11 73.09 8.72
N LYS A 136 -20.15 73.63 9.96
CA LYS A 136 -19.09 74.33 10.76
C LYS A 136 -19.52 74.50 12.25
N GLY A 137 -18.56 74.70 13.17
CA GLY A 137 -18.78 75.12 14.58
C GLY A 137 -18.32 74.07 15.61
N TYR A 138 -17.26 74.28 16.42
CA TYR A 138 -17.16 75.14 17.62
C TYR A 138 -18.29 74.91 18.66
N GLY A 139 -18.03 74.43 19.89
CA GLY A 139 -16.81 73.81 20.42
C GLY A 139 -16.61 73.98 21.93
N LYS A 140 -16.29 72.89 22.62
CA LYS A 140 -15.61 72.80 23.93
C LYS A 140 -15.18 71.34 24.12
N VAL A 141 -13.93 71.08 24.47
CA VAL A 141 -13.43 69.74 24.84
C VAL A 141 -13.45 69.64 26.35
N ASP A 142 -13.96 68.53 26.89
CA ASP A 142 -14.02 68.30 28.33
C ASP A 142 -12.64 67.86 28.86
N GLU A 143 -12.14 68.57 29.87
CA GLU A 143 -10.80 68.37 30.44
C GLU A 143 -10.68 67.03 31.19
N ALA A 144 -11.80 66.39 31.51
CA ALA A 144 -11.85 65.08 32.16
C ALA A 144 -11.34 63.91 31.28
N GLU A 145 -11.57 63.93 29.96
CA GLU A 145 -11.26 62.77 29.10
C GLU A 145 -9.76 62.59 28.82
N ASP A 146 -9.04 63.69 28.61
CA ASP A 146 -7.59 63.66 28.31
C ASP A 146 -6.77 63.15 29.53
N LEU A 147 -7.21 63.47 30.75
CA LEU A 147 -6.64 62.91 31.98
C LEU A 147 -6.84 61.39 32.09
N ALA A 148 -7.98 60.86 31.64
CA ALA A 148 -8.24 59.41 31.61
C ALA A 148 -7.33 58.70 30.59
N LEU A 149 -7.17 59.27 29.39
CA LEU A 149 -6.29 58.76 28.33
C LEU A 149 -4.81 58.76 28.76
N LYS A 150 -4.36 59.83 29.40
CA LYS A 150 -2.99 59.96 29.97
C LYS A 150 -2.72 58.99 31.12
N ARG A 151 -3.73 58.59 31.91
CA ARG A 151 -3.62 57.51 32.91
C ARG A 151 -3.50 56.13 32.27
N LYS A 152 -4.33 55.82 31.25
CA LYS A 152 -4.32 54.52 30.55
C LYS A 152 -2.97 54.26 29.85
N THR A 153 -2.42 55.29 29.22
CA THR A 153 -1.11 55.23 28.53
C THR A 153 0.05 55.02 29.51
N ARG A 154 0.09 55.73 30.64
CA ARG A 154 1.13 55.55 31.67
C ARG A 154 1.13 54.13 32.27
N LYS A 155 -0.04 53.53 32.52
CA LYS A 155 -0.11 52.12 32.98
C LYS A 155 0.47 51.14 31.95
N ARG A 156 0.24 51.37 30.65
CA ARG A 156 0.76 50.50 29.58
C ARG A 156 2.29 50.62 29.44
N LEU A 157 2.83 51.83 29.53
CA LEU A 157 4.29 52.07 29.53
C LEU A 157 4.96 51.44 30.76
N PHE A 158 4.36 51.53 31.95
CA PHE A 158 4.88 50.89 33.16
C PHE A 158 4.97 49.37 33.03
N LEU A 159 3.93 48.71 32.50
CA LEU A 159 3.93 47.26 32.27
C LEU A 159 5.00 46.82 31.25
N ILE A 160 5.21 47.60 30.18
CA ILE A 160 6.29 47.34 29.22
C ILE A 160 7.66 47.50 29.89
N GLY A 161 7.86 48.55 30.68
CA GLY A 161 9.11 48.77 31.43
C GLY A 161 9.45 47.63 32.38
N VAL A 162 8.46 47.13 33.15
CA VAL A 162 8.63 45.96 34.03
C VAL A 162 8.97 44.69 33.22
N SER A 163 8.30 44.46 32.10
CA SER A 163 8.55 43.28 31.25
C SER A 163 9.94 43.31 30.62
N VAL A 164 10.42 44.47 30.18
CA VAL A 164 11.80 44.66 29.68
C VAL A 164 12.81 44.48 30.82
N ALA A 165 12.55 45.02 32.01
CA ALA A 165 13.43 44.85 33.17
C ALA A 165 13.60 43.38 33.55
N VAL A 166 12.52 42.60 33.57
CA VAL A 166 12.57 41.14 33.82
C VAL A 166 13.38 40.40 32.74
N LEU A 167 13.20 40.72 31.46
CA LEU A 167 14.00 40.12 30.38
C LEU A 167 15.49 40.45 30.51
N VAL A 168 15.84 41.70 30.84
CA VAL A 168 17.23 42.10 31.11
C VAL A 168 17.78 41.39 32.34
N SER A 169 17.00 41.21 33.42
CA SER A 169 17.42 40.43 34.60
C SER A 169 17.69 38.95 34.26
N ILE A 170 16.87 38.33 33.41
CA ILE A 170 17.07 36.95 32.95
C ILE A 170 18.33 36.83 32.09
N LEU A 171 18.57 37.80 31.20
CA LEU A 171 19.78 37.84 30.36
C LEU A 171 21.06 38.06 31.19
N ILE A 172 21.04 38.97 32.15
CA ILE A 172 22.17 39.16 33.08
C ILE A 172 22.39 37.89 33.91
N GLY A 173 21.32 37.27 34.40
CA GLY A 173 21.37 35.99 35.12
C GLY A 173 22.00 34.87 34.31
N SER A 174 21.66 34.74 33.02
CA SER A 174 22.24 33.71 32.15
C SER A 174 23.71 33.97 31.82
N VAL A 175 24.10 35.23 31.57
CA VAL A 175 25.50 35.61 31.35
C VAL A 175 26.35 35.39 32.61
N VAL A 176 25.84 35.73 33.79
CA VAL A 176 26.53 35.47 35.07
C VAL A 176 26.63 33.96 35.33
N ALA A 177 25.58 33.18 35.06
CA ALA A 177 25.62 31.72 35.21
C ALA A 177 26.69 31.09 34.29
N VAL A 178 26.77 31.50 33.02
CA VAL A 178 27.79 31.03 32.07
C VAL A 178 29.20 31.47 32.52
N ALA A 179 29.38 32.71 32.97
CA ALA A 179 30.67 33.21 33.44
C ALA A 179 31.15 32.51 34.72
N VAL A 180 30.25 32.18 35.65
CA VAL A 180 30.55 31.42 36.87
C VAL A 180 30.85 29.94 36.53
N HIS A 181 30.10 29.33 35.62
CA HIS A 181 30.39 27.97 35.13
C HIS A 181 31.77 27.90 34.46
N SER A 182 32.08 28.85 33.58
CA SER A 182 33.39 28.96 32.90
C SER A 182 34.57 29.21 33.83
N ARG A 183 34.36 29.67 35.08
CA ARG A 183 35.44 29.89 36.07
C ARG A 183 35.68 28.69 37.00
N LYS A 184 34.85 27.64 36.96
CA LYS A 184 34.98 26.50 37.89
C LYS A 184 35.73 25.28 37.32
N ASN A 185 35.98 25.24 36.02
CA ASN A 185 36.63 24.12 35.33
C ASN A 185 38.16 24.27 35.23
N ASN A 186 38.83 24.45 36.37
CA ASN A 186 40.30 24.42 36.49
C ASN A 186 40.73 23.53 37.67
N SER A 187 40.41 22.24 37.56
CA SER A 187 40.93 21.13 38.36
C SER A 187 41.01 19.90 37.44
N PRO A 188 41.91 18.93 37.71
CA PRO A 188 42.30 17.93 36.72
C PRO A 188 41.14 17.05 36.26
N ASN A 189 41.22 16.64 34.97
CA ASN A 189 40.19 15.91 34.24
C ASN A 189 39.53 14.80 35.08
N PRO A 190 38.19 14.81 35.27
CA PRO A 190 37.50 13.54 35.37
C PRO A 190 37.78 12.78 34.06
N THR A 191 38.16 11.52 34.16
CA THR A 191 38.23 10.63 32.99
C THR A 191 36.91 10.70 32.22
N PRO A 192 36.92 10.73 30.89
CA PRO A 192 35.67 10.67 30.13
C PRO A 192 34.92 9.42 30.56
N SER A 193 33.73 9.59 31.14
CA SER A 193 32.86 8.48 31.51
C SER A 193 32.68 7.60 30.29
N SER A 194 32.99 6.32 30.42
CA SER A 194 33.02 5.36 29.32
C SER A 194 31.80 5.53 28.42
N VAL A 195 32.03 5.63 27.11
CA VAL A 195 30.99 5.25 26.15
C VAL A 195 30.57 3.84 26.57
N ASN A 196 29.31 3.66 26.94
CA ASN A 196 28.83 2.34 27.35
C ASN A 196 29.03 1.40 26.16
N GLU A 197 30.00 0.49 26.25
CA GLU A 197 30.18 -0.54 25.23
C GLU A 197 28.89 -1.35 25.17
N LEU A 198 28.18 -1.19 24.05
CA LEU A 198 26.98 -1.95 23.75
C LEU A 198 27.37 -3.43 23.68
N THR A 199 27.14 -4.17 24.76
CA THR A 199 27.39 -5.62 24.73
C THR A 199 26.48 -6.28 23.69
N PRO A 200 26.89 -7.39 23.06
CA PRO A 200 26.01 -8.14 22.15
C PRO A 200 24.67 -8.52 22.78
N ALA A 201 24.67 -8.90 24.06
CA ALA A 201 23.45 -9.19 24.83
C ALA A 201 22.55 -7.96 25.04
N ALA A 202 23.12 -6.76 25.22
CA ALA A 202 22.35 -5.52 25.25
C ALA A 202 21.81 -5.16 23.86
N SER A 203 22.63 -5.31 22.82
CA SER A 203 22.29 -5.02 21.42
C SER A 203 21.11 -5.87 20.94
N LEU A 204 21.18 -7.19 21.17
CA LEU A 204 20.08 -8.13 20.89
C LEU A 204 18.80 -7.78 21.66
N ARG A 205 18.90 -7.39 22.94
CA ARG A 205 17.74 -6.93 23.72
C ARG A 205 17.10 -5.68 23.12
N THR A 206 17.89 -4.69 22.69
CA THR A 206 17.38 -3.47 22.04
C THR A 206 16.70 -3.80 20.71
N VAL A 207 17.31 -4.62 19.85
CA VAL A 207 16.71 -5.07 18.58
C VAL A 207 15.41 -5.84 18.83
N CYS A 208 15.38 -6.79 19.77
CA CYS A 208 14.16 -7.55 20.08
C CYS A 208 13.09 -6.75 20.83
N SER A 209 13.41 -5.62 21.46
CA SER A 209 12.47 -4.83 22.26
C SER A 209 11.29 -4.25 21.47
N VAL A 210 11.45 -4.06 20.16
CA VAL A 210 10.39 -3.52 19.29
C VAL A 210 9.36 -4.56 18.87
N THR A 211 9.66 -5.85 19.06
CA THR A 211 8.95 -6.98 18.47
C THR A 211 7.64 -7.32 19.21
N ARG A 212 6.79 -8.15 18.59
CA ARG A 212 5.59 -8.70 19.25
C ARG A 212 5.94 -9.80 20.24
N TYR A 213 7.04 -10.54 20.04
CA TYR A 213 7.45 -11.67 20.88
C TYR A 213 8.93 -11.55 21.34
N PRO A 214 9.30 -10.58 22.21
CA PRO A 214 10.71 -10.30 22.54
C PRO A 214 11.48 -11.48 23.13
N ALA A 215 10.83 -12.33 23.95
CA ALA A 215 11.46 -13.53 24.50
C ALA A 215 11.78 -14.58 23.41
N SER A 216 10.87 -14.73 22.45
CA SER A 216 11.02 -15.61 21.28
C SER A 216 12.13 -15.10 20.36
N CYS A 217 12.17 -13.80 20.09
CA CYS A 217 13.25 -13.12 19.35
C CYS A 217 14.63 -13.33 20.00
N ILE A 218 14.76 -13.09 21.31
CA ILE A 218 16.04 -13.26 22.01
C ILE A 218 16.47 -14.73 22.03
N SER A 219 15.57 -15.65 22.37
CA SER A 219 15.89 -17.08 22.56
C SER A 219 16.04 -17.90 21.27
N SER A 220 15.64 -17.36 20.12
CA SER A 220 15.94 -17.93 18.81
C SER A 220 17.29 -17.43 18.29
N ILE A 221 17.46 -16.10 18.15
CA ILE A 221 18.68 -15.50 17.59
C ILE A 221 19.92 -15.88 18.40
N SER A 222 19.85 -15.89 19.74
CA SER A 222 21.01 -16.23 20.61
C SER A 222 21.51 -17.68 20.50
N LYS A 223 20.80 -18.57 19.79
CA LYS A 223 21.28 -19.94 19.48
C LYS A 223 22.21 -19.97 18.27
N LEU A 224 22.19 -18.94 17.41
CA LEU A 224 23.00 -18.92 16.19
C LEU A 224 24.46 -18.52 16.48
N PRO A 225 25.47 -19.16 15.84
CA PRO A 225 26.88 -18.94 16.15
C PRO A 225 27.37 -17.48 16.02
N SER A 226 26.79 -16.71 15.09
CA SER A 226 27.16 -15.31 14.85
C SER A 226 26.37 -14.28 15.67
N SER A 227 25.55 -14.72 16.64
CA SER A 227 24.70 -13.85 17.46
C SER A 227 25.46 -12.96 18.46
N ASN A 228 26.74 -13.25 18.70
CA ASN A 228 27.63 -12.44 19.54
C ASN A 228 28.13 -11.18 18.79
N THR A 229 27.20 -10.36 18.31
CA THR A 229 27.44 -9.13 17.55
C THR A 229 26.68 -7.94 18.14
N THR A 230 27.17 -6.73 17.87
CA THR A 230 26.55 -5.45 18.24
C THR A 230 25.86 -4.79 17.05
N ASP A 231 26.02 -5.33 15.84
CA ASP A 231 25.52 -4.77 14.59
C ASP A 231 24.03 -5.11 14.35
N PRO A 232 23.12 -4.11 14.29
CA PRO A 232 21.70 -4.35 14.04
C PRO A 232 21.39 -4.88 12.63
N GLU A 233 22.23 -4.63 11.61
CA GLU A 233 22.05 -5.22 10.27
C GLU A 233 22.35 -6.73 10.30
N VAL A 234 23.37 -7.16 11.07
CA VAL A 234 23.67 -8.58 11.28
C VAL A 234 22.61 -9.25 12.17
N LEU A 235 22.15 -8.59 13.24
CA LEU A 235 21.07 -9.13 14.09
C LEU A 235 19.75 -9.30 13.31
N PHE A 236 19.44 -8.39 12.37
CA PHE A 236 18.31 -8.56 11.46
C PHE A 236 18.52 -9.73 10.47
N ARG A 237 19.70 -9.87 9.85
CA ARG A 237 19.98 -11.04 8.99
C ARG A 237 19.84 -12.37 9.75
N LEU A 238 20.25 -12.39 11.02
CA LEU A 238 20.06 -13.56 11.89
C LEU A 238 18.59 -13.81 12.25
N SER A 239 17.75 -12.77 12.39
CA SER A 239 16.31 -12.96 12.60
C SER A 239 15.62 -13.52 11.34
N LEU A 240 16.09 -13.14 10.14
CA LEU A 240 15.66 -13.76 8.88
C LEU A 240 16.08 -15.23 8.80
N GLN A 241 17.32 -15.55 9.15
CA GLN A 241 17.82 -16.93 9.15
C GLN A 241 16.96 -17.83 10.06
N VAL A 242 16.64 -17.37 11.27
CA VAL A 242 15.72 -18.06 12.19
C VAL A 242 14.36 -18.40 11.53
N VAL A 243 13.82 -17.51 10.70
CA VAL A 243 12.56 -17.76 9.97
C VAL A 243 12.74 -18.83 8.88
N VAL A 244 13.84 -18.76 8.12
CA VAL A 244 14.15 -19.74 7.07
C VAL A 244 14.38 -21.14 7.66
N ASP A 245 15.16 -21.24 8.74
CA ASP A 245 15.46 -22.51 9.42
C ASP A 245 14.18 -23.18 9.96
N GLU A 246 13.30 -22.40 10.61
CA GLU A 246 12.03 -22.91 11.14
C GLU A 246 11.05 -23.31 10.02
N LEU A 247 10.85 -22.46 9.01
CA LEU A 247 9.94 -22.75 7.89
C LEU A 247 10.36 -24.01 7.14
N ASN A 248 11.66 -24.17 6.83
CA ASN A 248 12.17 -25.38 6.19
C ASN A 248 11.95 -26.64 7.06
N SER A 249 11.96 -26.52 8.39
CA SER A 249 11.70 -27.65 9.29
C SER A 249 10.24 -28.13 9.27
N ILE A 250 9.28 -27.25 8.94
CA ILE A 250 7.84 -27.55 8.88
C ILE A 250 7.26 -27.63 7.46
N ALA A 251 8.02 -27.32 6.41
CA ALA A 251 7.57 -27.25 5.02
C ALA A 251 6.82 -28.52 4.54
N ASP A 252 7.36 -29.69 4.85
CA ASP A 252 6.75 -31.00 4.52
C ASP A 252 5.46 -31.32 5.33
N LEU A 253 5.24 -30.65 6.46
CA LEU A 253 4.24 -31.09 7.46
C LEU A 253 2.80 -31.08 6.93
N PRO A 254 2.31 -30.07 6.18
CA PRO A 254 0.96 -30.10 5.63
C PRO A 254 0.74 -31.30 4.69
N LYS A 255 1.76 -31.68 3.92
CA LYS A 255 1.70 -32.87 3.04
C LYS A 255 1.65 -34.16 3.86
N LYS A 256 2.55 -34.34 4.83
CA LYS A 256 2.57 -35.52 5.72
C LYS A 256 1.25 -35.69 6.46
N LEU A 257 0.63 -34.59 6.88
CA LEU A 257 -0.69 -34.58 7.52
C LEU A 257 -1.85 -34.87 6.54
N ALA A 258 -1.71 -34.55 5.26
CA ALA A 258 -2.70 -34.90 4.23
C ALA A 258 -2.66 -36.40 3.87
N GLU A 259 -1.53 -37.06 4.14
CA GLU A 259 -1.35 -38.52 4.06
C GLU A 259 -1.89 -39.24 5.33
N GLU A 260 -2.20 -38.54 6.42
CA GLU A 260 -2.83 -39.11 7.64
C GLU A 260 -4.38 -39.20 7.57
N THR A 261 -5.03 -38.73 6.50
CA THR A 261 -6.50 -38.63 6.43
C THR A 261 -7.07 -38.89 5.04
N ASP A 262 -8.30 -39.39 4.98
CA ASP A 262 -9.07 -39.51 3.75
C ASP A 262 -10.05 -38.34 3.50
N ASP A 263 -10.18 -37.40 4.43
CA ASP A 263 -11.10 -36.27 4.27
C ASP A 263 -10.56 -35.22 3.28
N GLU A 264 -11.18 -35.14 2.11
CA GLU A 264 -10.80 -34.22 1.02
C GLU A 264 -10.90 -32.73 1.39
N ARG A 265 -11.74 -32.33 2.37
CA ARG A 265 -11.76 -30.95 2.87
C ARG A 265 -10.51 -30.67 3.70
N ILE A 266 -10.12 -31.59 4.57
CA ILE A 266 -8.88 -31.49 5.34
C ILE A 266 -7.66 -31.49 4.40
N LYS A 267 -7.60 -32.39 3.40
CA LYS A 267 -6.55 -32.39 2.36
C LYS A 267 -6.50 -31.07 1.59
N SER A 268 -7.66 -30.50 1.23
CA SER A 268 -7.76 -29.20 0.53
C SER A 268 -7.20 -28.04 1.36
N ALA A 269 -7.51 -27.98 2.66
CA ALA A 269 -6.99 -26.97 3.58
C ALA A 269 -5.48 -27.13 3.85
N LEU A 270 -5.01 -28.36 4.08
CA LEU A 270 -3.58 -28.66 4.21
C LEU A 270 -2.81 -28.34 2.93
N GLY A 271 -3.41 -28.58 1.76
CA GLY A 271 -2.86 -28.18 0.47
C GLY A 271 -2.81 -26.67 0.28
N VAL A 272 -3.69 -25.87 0.90
CA VAL A 272 -3.53 -24.40 0.96
C VAL A 272 -2.35 -24.03 1.84
N CYS A 273 -2.18 -24.67 2.99
CA CYS A 273 -1.02 -24.44 3.85
C CYS A 273 0.32 -24.80 3.18
N GLY A 274 0.38 -25.87 2.40
CA GLY A 274 1.56 -26.22 1.60
C GLY A 274 1.92 -25.12 0.59
N ASP A 275 0.95 -24.70 -0.25
CA ASP A 275 1.15 -23.61 -1.22
C ASP A 275 1.63 -22.31 -0.54
N LEU A 276 1.11 -22.01 0.66
CA LEU A 276 1.42 -20.79 1.40
C LEU A 276 2.76 -20.86 2.17
N PHE A 277 3.20 -22.03 2.60
CA PHE A 277 4.55 -22.21 3.14
C PHE A 277 5.60 -22.01 2.03
N ASP A 278 5.36 -22.57 0.85
CA ASP A 278 6.21 -22.37 -0.34
C ASP A 278 6.27 -20.89 -0.78
N GLU A 279 5.18 -20.13 -0.66
CA GLU A 279 5.18 -18.68 -0.90
C GLU A 279 5.95 -17.92 0.21
N ALA A 280 5.71 -18.25 1.49
CA ALA A 280 6.36 -17.58 2.63
C ALA A 280 7.88 -17.78 2.62
N ILE A 281 8.36 -19.00 2.33
CA ILE A 281 9.78 -19.32 2.19
C ILE A 281 10.43 -18.45 1.10
N ASP A 282 9.81 -18.35 -0.08
CA ASP A 282 10.36 -17.54 -1.18
C ASP A 282 10.39 -16.05 -0.83
N ARG A 283 9.36 -15.50 -0.16
CA ARG A 283 9.37 -14.09 0.30
C ARG A 283 10.50 -13.82 1.29
N VAL A 284 10.75 -14.73 2.23
CA VAL A 284 11.85 -14.59 3.19
C VAL A 284 13.20 -14.77 2.50
N ASN A 285 13.32 -15.67 1.52
CA ASN A 285 14.53 -15.81 0.71
C ASN A 285 14.82 -14.59 -0.20
N GLU A 286 13.80 -13.95 -0.79
CA GLU A 286 13.98 -12.65 -1.47
C GLU A 286 14.43 -11.56 -0.48
N THR A 287 13.91 -11.60 0.74
CA THR A 287 14.29 -10.69 1.84
C THR A 287 15.75 -10.90 2.27
N VAL A 288 16.24 -12.14 2.36
CA VAL A 288 17.65 -12.48 2.62
C VAL A 288 18.54 -12.05 1.44
N SER A 289 18.19 -12.45 0.21
CA SER A 289 19.01 -12.16 -0.98
C SER A 289 19.20 -10.66 -1.22
N ALA A 290 18.19 -9.84 -0.90
CA ALA A 290 18.28 -8.38 -0.97
C ALA A 290 19.25 -7.75 0.05
N MET A 291 19.67 -8.50 1.08
CA MET A 291 20.66 -8.08 2.08
C MET A 291 22.12 -8.47 1.71
N GLU A 292 22.36 -9.31 0.70
CA GLU A 292 23.68 -9.91 0.43
C GLU A 292 24.57 -9.11 -0.56
N VAL A 293 24.19 -7.87 -0.89
CA VAL A 293 24.76 -7.15 -2.05
C VAL A 293 26.05 -6.36 -1.75
N GLY A 294 27.16 -7.09 -1.60
CA GLY A 294 28.51 -6.64 -1.97
C GLY A 294 29.25 -5.64 -1.05
N ASP A 295 30.53 -5.92 -0.79
CA ASP A 295 31.40 -5.17 0.13
C ASP A 295 31.36 -3.65 -0.05
N GLY A 296 31.23 -2.94 1.07
CA GLY A 296 31.44 -1.49 1.16
C GLY A 296 30.23 -0.59 0.84
N LYS A 297 29.06 -1.14 0.48
CA LYS A 297 27.81 -0.36 0.37
C LYS A 297 26.94 -0.57 1.61
N LYS A 298 26.48 0.51 2.26
CA LYS A 298 25.44 0.43 3.30
C LYS A 298 24.18 -0.18 2.67
N ILE A 299 23.77 -1.34 3.18
CA ILE A 299 22.75 -2.21 2.57
C ILE A 299 21.37 -1.53 2.64
N LEU A 300 21.06 -0.94 3.80
CA LEU A 300 19.75 -0.41 4.13
C LEU A 300 19.55 1.04 3.66
N ASN A 301 18.92 1.18 2.50
CA ASN A 301 18.27 2.42 2.08
C ASN A 301 16.74 2.29 2.20
N SER A 302 16.01 3.42 2.24
CA SER A 302 14.55 3.42 2.45
C SER A 302 13.76 2.62 1.41
N LYS A 303 14.21 2.50 0.15
CA LYS A 303 13.49 1.66 -0.81
C LYS A 303 13.61 0.19 -0.43
N THR A 304 14.84 -0.28 -0.19
CA THR A 304 15.09 -1.66 0.24
C THR A 304 14.32 -1.99 1.51
N ILE A 305 14.32 -1.12 2.52
CA ILE A 305 13.57 -1.34 3.78
C ILE A 305 12.08 -1.52 3.53
N ASP A 306 11.46 -0.71 2.66
CA ASP A 306 10.03 -0.80 2.39
C ASP A 306 9.69 -2.03 1.52
N ASP A 307 10.59 -2.45 0.62
CA ASP A 307 10.49 -3.71 -0.13
C ASP A 307 10.56 -4.93 0.83
N LEU A 308 11.59 -4.99 1.69
CA LEU A 308 11.76 -6.02 2.72
C LEU A 308 10.55 -6.08 3.68
N GLN A 309 10.04 -4.92 4.10
CA GLN A 309 8.85 -4.84 4.95
C GLN A 309 7.61 -5.36 4.21
N THR A 310 7.43 -5.09 2.92
CA THR A 310 6.30 -5.63 2.15
C THR A 310 6.37 -7.16 2.04
N TRP A 311 7.54 -7.73 1.72
CA TRP A 311 7.67 -9.19 1.57
C TRP A 311 7.47 -9.93 2.91
N LEU A 312 8.02 -9.41 4.00
CA LEU A 312 7.75 -9.93 5.35
C LEU A 312 6.28 -9.71 5.77
N SER A 313 5.66 -8.59 5.38
CA SER A 313 4.23 -8.35 5.66
C SER A 313 3.35 -9.39 4.98
N ALA A 314 3.71 -9.76 3.74
CA ALA A 314 3.03 -10.77 2.96
C ALA A 314 3.31 -12.19 3.48
N ALA A 315 4.52 -12.49 3.98
CA ALA A 315 4.81 -13.76 4.65
C ALA A 315 3.98 -13.97 5.92
N VAL A 316 3.71 -12.90 6.69
CA VAL A 316 2.74 -12.95 7.82
C VAL A 316 1.32 -13.24 7.32
N THR A 317 0.91 -12.68 6.17
CA THR A 317 -0.40 -12.98 5.55
C THR A 317 -0.51 -14.43 5.07
N ASP A 318 0.56 -15.02 4.53
CA ASP A 318 0.56 -16.43 4.09
C ASP A 318 0.35 -17.37 5.30
N HIS A 319 1.04 -17.13 6.41
CA HIS A 319 0.82 -17.86 7.68
C HIS A 319 -0.63 -17.72 8.16
N ASP A 320 -1.18 -16.51 8.12
CA ASP A 320 -2.55 -16.25 8.57
C ASP A 320 -3.59 -16.95 7.68
N THR A 321 -3.42 -16.90 6.37
CA THR A 321 -4.35 -17.50 5.39
C THR A 321 -4.32 -19.03 5.44
N CYS A 322 -3.20 -19.64 5.82
CA CYS A 322 -3.16 -21.07 6.16
C CYS A 322 -3.97 -21.37 7.44
N ILE A 323 -3.83 -20.55 8.49
CA ILE A 323 -4.63 -20.70 9.72
C ILE A 323 -6.12 -20.53 9.42
N ASP A 324 -6.50 -19.54 8.59
CA ASP A 324 -7.88 -19.34 8.15
C ASP A 324 -8.42 -20.54 7.37
N ALA A 325 -7.64 -21.13 6.44
CA ALA A 325 -8.06 -22.34 5.72
C ALA A 325 -8.29 -23.54 6.65
N LEU A 326 -7.58 -23.61 7.78
CA LEU A 326 -7.81 -24.61 8.84
C LEU A 326 -8.98 -24.25 9.77
N ASP A 327 -9.31 -22.97 9.94
CA ASP A 327 -10.49 -22.49 10.68
C ASP A 327 -11.77 -22.55 9.85
N GLU A 328 -11.71 -22.43 8.52
CA GLU A 328 -12.80 -22.69 7.58
C GLU A 328 -13.40 -24.08 7.80
N LEU A 329 -12.57 -25.10 8.05
CA LEU A 329 -13.01 -26.47 8.35
C LEU A 329 -14.02 -26.52 9.53
N SER A 330 -13.88 -25.65 10.53
CA SER A 330 -14.79 -25.59 11.68
C SER A 330 -16.18 -25.03 11.33
N GLN A 331 -16.29 -24.29 10.23
CA GLN A 331 -17.54 -23.64 9.82
C GLN A 331 -18.50 -24.70 9.28
N ASN A 332 -19.67 -24.80 9.93
CA ASN A 332 -20.75 -25.77 9.71
C ASN A 332 -20.56 -27.18 10.31
N LYS A 333 -19.39 -27.55 10.85
CA LYS A 333 -19.18 -28.85 11.51
C LYS A 333 -18.22 -28.77 12.71
N THR A 334 -18.76 -28.96 13.91
CA THR A 334 -18.01 -28.96 15.19
C THR A 334 -16.97 -30.08 15.31
N GLU A 335 -17.16 -31.18 14.57
CA GLU A 335 -16.22 -32.31 14.48
C GLU A 335 -14.83 -31.88 13.99
N TYR A 336 -14.77 -31.07 12.93
CA TYR A 336 -13.49 -30.59 12.38
C TYR A 336 -12.86 -29.46 13.20
N ALA A 337 -13.63 -28.74 14.02
CA ALA A 337 -13.13 -27.65 14.86
C ALA A 337 -12.03 -28.10 15.83
N ASN A 338 -12.07 -29.37 16.26
CA ASN A 338 -11.07 -30.00 17.12
C ASN A 338 -10.29 -31.12 16.41
N SER A 339 -10.21 -31.08 15.08
CA SER A 339 -9.39 -31.99 14.28
C SER A 339 -7.96 -32.01 14.81
N THR A 340 -7.49 -33.19 15.26
CA THR A 340 -6.13 -33.35 15.79
C THR A 340 -5.08 -32.97 14.75
N ILE A 341 -5.39 -33.18 13.46
CA ILE A 341 -4.53 -32.79 12.33
C ILE A 341 -4.43 -31.27 12.21
N SER A 342 -5.56 -30.55 12.28
CA SER A 342 -5.57 -29.07 12.23
C SER A 342 -4.83 -28.47 13.44
N LEU A 343 -4.96 -29.09 14.62
CA LEU A 343 -4.25 -28.69 15.84
C LEU A 343 -2.75 -29.00 15.79
N LYS A 344 -2.32 -30.15 15.23
CA LYS A 344 -0.90 -30.48 14.97
C LYS A 344 -0.23 -29.37 14.15
N LEU A 345 -0.84 -28.99 13.02
CA LEU A 345 -0.26 -27.98 12.13
C LEU A 345 -0.22 -26.58 12.77
N LYS A 346 -1.33 -26.14 13.38
CA LYS A 346 -1.37 -24.83 14.08
C LYS A 346 -0.33 -24.75 15.21
N SER A 347 -0.07 -25.85 15.92
CA SER A 347 0.95 -25.90 16.98
C SER A 347 2.38 -25.82 16.42
N ALA A 348 2.66 -26.46 15.27
CA ALA A 348 3.96 -26.35 14.60
C ALA A 348 4.22 -24.93 14.04
N MET A 349 3.18 -24.25 13.56
CA MET A 349 3.28 -22.89 13.00
C MET A 349 3.57 -21.78 14.01
N VAL A 350 3.51 -22.04 15.33
CA VAL A 350 3.66 -20.99 16.36
C VAL A 350 5.01 -20.28 16.21
N ASN A 351 6.10 -21.04 16.18
CA ASN A 351 7.46 -20.51 16.03
C ASN A 351 7.61 -19.69 14.75
N SER A 352 7.25 -20.24 13.59
CA SER A 352 7.43 -19.58 12.29
C SER A 352 6.62 -18.28 12.20
N THR A 353 5.42 -18.26 12.78
CA THR A 353 4.57 -17.05 12.88
C THR A 353 5.21 -16.00 13.79
N GLU A 354 5.68 -16.38 14.98
CA GLU A 354 6.34 -15.45 15.92
C GLU A 354 7.65 -14.89 15.32
N PHE A 355 8.50 -15.75 14.74
CA PHE A 355 9.77 -15.36 14.15
C PHE A 355 9.58 -14.42 12.95
N THR A 356 8.56 -14.66 12.11
CA THR A 356 8.23 -13.78 10.98
C THR A 356 7.73 -12.41 11.47
N SER A 357 6.84 -12.39 12.48
CA SER A 357 6.40 -11.14 13.14
C SER A 357 7.57 -10.38 13.79
N ASN A 358 8.51 -11.08 14.43
CA ASN A 358 9.70 -10.48 15.02
C ASN A 358 10.61 -9.83 13.94
N SER A 359 10.90 -10.54 12.85
CA SER A 359 11.69 -9.99 11.73
C SER A 359 11.01 -8.80 11.05
N LEU A 360 9.69 -8.87 10.85
CA LEU A 360 8.89 -7.76 10.34
C LEU A 360 8.94 -6.53 11.25
N ALA A 361 8.87 -6.74 12.57
CA ALA A 361 8.96 -5.67 13.54
C ALA A 361 10.35 -5.01 13.60
N ILE A 362 11.42 -5.81 13.44
CA ILE A 362 12.81 -5.32 13.35
C ILE A 362 12.98 -4.46 12.10
N VAL A 363 12.63 -4.94 10.90
CA VAL A 363 12.82 -4.14 9.66
C VAL A 363 11.97 -2.86 9.68
N ALA A 364 10.73 -2.92 10.18
CA ALA A 364 9.84 -1.77 10.33
C ALA A 364 10.34 -0.72 11.35
N LYS A 365 11.41 -1.01 12.10
CA LYS A 365 12.03 -0.10 13.08
C LYS A 365 13.53 0.12 12.88
N ILE A 366 14.16 -0.54 11.92
CA ILE A 366 15.62 -0.56 11.77
C ILE A 366 16.23 0.84 11.58
N LEU A 367 15.52 1.79 10.95
CA LEU A 367 15.95 3.20 10.85
C LEU A 367 15.88 3.97 12.17
N SER A 368 15.00 3.58 13.10
CA SER A 368 15.03 4.11 14.48
C SER A 368 16.22 3.51 15.21
N THR A 369 16.34 2.18 15.19
CA THR A 369 17.40 1.45 15.89
C THR A 369 18.80 1.88 15.44
N LEU A 370 19.03 2.11 14.15
CA LEU A 370 20.29 2.67 13.64
C LEU A 370 20.58 4.08 14.19
N SER A 371 19.55 4.89 14.46
CA SER A 371 19.70 6.19 15.14
C SER A 371 20.03 6.02 16.61
N ASP A 372 19.39 5.06 17.28
CA ASP A 372 19.57 4.77 18.71
C ASP A 372 20.97 4.20 19.01
N PHE A 373 21.55 3.46 18.04
CA PHE A 373 22.93 2.96 18.05
C PHE A 373 23.96 4.01 17.53
N GLY A 374 23.53 5.23 17.22
CA GLY A 374 24.43 6.32 16.79
C GLY A 374 25.01 6.19 15.37
N VAL A 375 24.50 5.27 14.54
CA VAL A 375 24.99 5.05 13.17
C VAL A 375 24.57 6.23 12.28
N PRO A 376 25.48 6.89 11.52
CA PRO A 376 25.12 8.04 10.71
C PRO A 376 24.08 7.73 9.62
N ILE A 377 22.83 8.16 9.85
CA ILE A 377 21.72 8.08 8.90
C ILE A 377 21.81 9.26 7.92
N HIS A 378 22.33 9.00 6.72
CA HIS A 378 22.20 9.94 5.62
C HIS A 378 20.74 9.98 5.13
N LYS A 379 19.92 10.85 5.73
CA LYS A 379 18.61 11.25 5.21
C LYS A 379 18.78 12.01 3.88
N ARG A 380 19.14 11.30 2.81
CA ARG A 380 19.15 11.82 1.43
C ARG A 380 17.72 12.18 1.06
N ARG A 381 17.39 13.47 1.19
CA ARG A 381 16.20 14.09 0.62
C ARG A 381 16.18 13.77 -0.88
N LEU A 382 15.27 12.91 -1.32
CA LEU A 382 15.24 12.38 -2.68
C LEU A 382 14.98 13.51 -3.68
N LEU A 383 16.04 13.96 -4.35
CA LEU A 383 15.93 14.58 -5.66
C LEU A 383 15.64 13.46 -6.66
N ASN A 384 14.67 13.71 -7.54
CA ASN A 384 14.09 12.71 -8.42
C ASN A 384 15.09 12.29 -9.52
N SER A 385 15.81 11.19 -9.31
CA SER A 385 16.71 10.62 -10.30
C SER A 385 15.93 9.72 -11.26
N ASN A 386 15.72 10.19 -12.49
CA ASN A 386 14.94 9.52 -13.55
C ASN A 386 15.64 8.27 -14.15
N SER A 387 16.20 7.39 -13.32
CA SER A 387 16.78 6.11 -13.74
C SER A 387 15.72 5.01 -13.63
N PHE A 388 15.16 4.61 -14.77
CA PHE A 388 14.27 3.45 -14.86
C PHE A 388 15.02 2.15 -14.52
N PRO A 389 14.34 1.11 -13.98
CA PRO A 389 14.96 -0.19 -13.77
C PRO A 389 15.43 -0.83 -15.08
N ASN A 390 16.59 -1.49 -15.07
CA ASN A 390 17.23 -2.06 -16.27
C ASN A 390 16.39 -3.11 -17.02
N TRP A 391 15.34 -3.66 -16.39
CA TRP A 391 14.39 -4.60 -17.00
C TRP A 391 13.22 -3.91 -17.74
N VAL A 392 13.06 -2.59 -17.59
CA VAL A 392 12.02 -1.80 -18.27
C VAL A 392 12.60 -0.99 -19.42
N ASN A 393 12.40 -1.47 -20.65
CA ASN A 393 12.65 -0.66 -21.84
C ASN A 393 11.60 0.48 -21.96
N PRO A 394 11.96 1.64 -22.55
CA PRO A 394 11.01 2.74 -22.84
C PRO A 394 9.76 2.34 -23.64
N GLY A 395 9.78 1.17 -24.28
CA GLY A 395 8.63 0.55 -24.91
C GLY A 395 7.43 0.35 -23.97
N VAL A 396 7.62 0.01 -22.68
CA VAL A 396 6.50 -0.31 -21.75
C VAL A 396 5.54 0.87 -21.60
N ARG A 397 6.08 2.09 -21.44
CA ARG A 397 5.30 3.34 -21.45
C ARG A 397 4.49 3.55 -22.74
N ARG A 398 4.96 3.01 -23.86
CA ARG A 398 4.25 3.07 -25.15
C ARG A 398 3.16 2.00 -25.26
N LEU A 399 3.32 0.81 -24.66
CA LEU A 399 2.37 -0.32 -24.82
C LEU A 399 0.94 0.04 -24.40
N LEU A 400 0.75 0.85 -23.34
CA LEU A 400 -0.58 1.29 -22.92
C LEU A 400 -1.13 2.51 -23.68
N GLN A 401 -0.35 3.12 -24.59
CA GLN A 401 -0.74 4.29 -25.38
C GLN A 401 -0.79 4.01 -26.89
N SER A 402 -0.11 2.97 -27.38
CA SER A 402 -0.11 2.58 -28.79
C SER A 402 -1.25 1.64 -29.13
N LYS A 403 -1.98 1.92 -30.23
CA LYS A 403 -2.97 1.01 -30.81
C LYS A 403 -2.37 -0.32 -31.32
N ASN A 404 -1.05 -0.35 -31.56
CA ASN A 404 -0.33 -1.50 -32.12
C ASN A 404 0.62 -2.07 -31.05
N LEU A 405 0.03 -2.76 -30.08
CA LEU A 405 0.74 -3.65 -29.16
C LEU A 405 0.84 -5.02 -29.82
N THR A 406 2.05 -5.52 -30.04
CA THR A 406 2.26 -6.89 -30.54
C THR A 406 2.19 -7.86 -29.34
N PRO A 407 1.22 -8.79 -29.29
CA PRO A 407 1.19 -9.81 -28.25
C PRO A 407 2.26 -10.89 -28.50
N ASN A 408 2.66 -11.58 -27.44
CA ASN A 408 3.41 -12.84 -27.52
C ASN A 408 2.48 -14.03 -27.78
N VAL A 409 1.23 -13.96 -27.30
CA VAL A 409 0.18 -14.96 -27.54
C VAL A 409 -1.18 -14.26 -27.65
N THR A 410 -1.96 -14.62 -28.67
CA THR A 410 -3.36 -14.23 -28.86
C THR A 410 -4.28 -15.40 -28.50
N VAL A 411 -5.14 -15.22 -27.50
CA VAL A 411 -6.25 -16.13 -27.18
C VAL A 411 -7.48 -15.72 -27.98
N ALA A 412 -8.12 -16.66 -28.66
CA ALA A 412 -9.40 -16.43 -29.32
C ALA A 412 -10.28 -17.70 -29.34
N ALA A 413 -11.44 -17.64 -28.69
CA ALA A 413 -12.38 -18.77 -28.59
C ALA A 413 -12.96 -19.23 -29.95
N ASP A 414 -12.89 -18.39 -30.99
CA ASP A 414 -13.29 -18.69 -32.37
C ASP A 414 -12.20 -19.37 -33.21
N GLY A 415 -11.01 -19.61 -32.63
CA GLY A 415 -9.85 -20.17 -33.32
C GLY A 415 -9.05 -19.17 -34.17
N SER A 416 -9.39 -17.87 -34.14
CA SER A 416 -8.68 -16.81 -34.90
C SER A 416 -7.41 -16.28 -34.21
N GLY A 417 -6.82 -17.06 -33.29
CA GLY A 417 -5.66 -16.71 -32.48
C GLY A 417 -4.62 -17.83 -32.41
N ASP A 418 -3.59 -17.66 -31.58
CA ASP A 418 -2.50 -18.60 -31.38
C ASP A 418 -2.86 -19.78 -30.45
N VAL A 419 -3.94 -19.62 -29.67
CA VAL A 419 -4.54 -20.56 -28.71
C VAL A 419 -6.05 -20.30 -28.58
N MET A 420 -6.81 -21.27 -28.09
CA MET A 420 -8.26 -21.11 -27.84
C MET A 420 -8.60 -20.80 -26.38
N ARG A 421 -7.72 -21.15 -25.44
CA ARG A 421 -7.93 -20.95 -23.99
C ARG A 421 -6.91 -20.01 -23.36
N VAL A 422 -7.28 -19.40 -22.23
CA VAL A 422 -6.39 -18.53 -21.46
C VAL A 422 -5.29 -19.34 -20.79
N ASN A 423 -5.58 -20.53 -20.25
CA ASN A 423 -4.55 -21.40 -19.67
C ASN A 423 -3.50 -21.84 -20.70
N GLU A 424 -3.88 -22.09 -21.97
CA GLU A 424 -2.93 -22.40 -23.06
C GLU A 424 -1.96 -21.24 -23.34
N ALA A 425 -2.36 -19.98 -23.11
CA ALA A 425 -1.45 -18.84 -23.15
C ALA A 425 -0.58 -18.72 -21.89
N VAL A 426 -1.12 -19.08 -20.72
CA VAL A 426 -0.39 -19.07 -19.44
C VAL A 426 0.73 -20.11 -19.42
N GLU A 427 0.52 -21.28 -20.01
CA GLU A 427 1.56 -22.30 -20.20
C GLU A 427 2.77 -21.76 -20.98
N ARG A 428 2.53 -20.95 -22.02
CA ARG A 428 3.57 -20.34 -22.88
C ARG A 428 4.39 -19.23 -22.20
N ILE A 429 3.98 -18.72 -21.03
CA ILE A 429 4.74 -17.71 -20.27
C ILE A 429 6.04 -18.33 -19.74
N PRO A 430 7.23 -17.76 -20.04
CA PRO A 430 8.51 -18.25 -19.52
C PRO A 430 8.63 -18.03 -18.00
N LYS A 431 9.22 -18.99 -17.30
CA LYS A 431 9.48 -18.89 -15.86
C LYS A 431 10.49 -17.78 -15.55
N ASN A 432 10.20 -16.99 -14.53
CA ASN A 432 10.98 -15.87 -14.02
C ASN A 432 11.39 -14.85 -15.11
N GLY A 433 10.48 -14.60 -16.07
CA GLY A 433 10.71 -13.71 -17.20
C GLY A 433 11.13 -12.30 -16.79
N THR A 434 12.27 -11.83 -17.29
CA THR A 434 12.81 -10.48 -17.04
C THR A 434 12.24 -9.41 -17.97
N THR A 435 11.51 -9.80 -19.01
CA THR A 435 10.85 -8.92 -19.98
C THR A 435 9.35 -9.13 -19.97
N MET A 436 8.59 -8.06 -20.20
CA MET A 436 7.11 -8.11 -20.24
C MET A 436 6.60 -9.13 -21.28
N PHE A 437 5.89 -10.15 -20.83
CA PHE A 437 5.21 -11.13 -21.68
C PHE A 437 3.75 -10.73 -21.87
N VAL A 438 3.32 -10.56 -23.13
CA VAL A 438 2.04 -9.94 -23.47
C VAL A 438 1.04 -10.98 -23.99
N ILE A 439 -0.10 -11.10 -23.33
CA ILE A 439 -1.23 -11.93 -23.76
C ILE A 439 -2.38 -11.02 -24.18
N TYR A 440 -2.84 -11.18 -25.42
CA TYR A 440 -4.09 -10.57 -25.90
C TYR A 440 -5.20 -11.62 -25.84
N VAL A 441 -6.36 -11.27 -25.28
CA VAL A 441 -7.55 -12.13 -25.24
C VAL A 441 -8.67 -11.46 -26.01
N LYS A 442 -9.12 -12.05 -27.12
CA LYS A 442 -10.23 -11.49 -27.91
C LYS A 442 -11.55 -11.62 -27.17
N ALA A 443 -12.51 -10.76 -27.53
CA ALA A 443 -13.89 -10.80 -27.04
C ALA A 443 -14.49 -12.23 -27.08
N GLY A 444 -15.17 -12.60 -25.99
CA GLY A 444 -15.66 -13.95 -25.74
C GLY A 444 -15.77 -14.24 -24.24
N THR A 445 -16.41 -15.35 -23.90
CA THR A 445 -16.53 -15.85 -22.53
C THR A 445 -15.72 -17.14 -22.38
N TYR A 446 -14.66 -17.08 -21.58
CA TYR A 446 -13.72 -18.16 -21.32
C TYR A 446 -14.06 -18.78 -19.97
N VAL A 447 -14.72 -19.95 -20.01
CA VAL A 447 -15.17 -20.66 -18.79
C VAL A 447 -14.04 -21.58 -18.30
N GLU A 448 -13.09 -21.00 -17.56
CA GLU A 448 -11.91 -21.68 -17.04
C GLU A 448 -11.39 -20.98 -15.76
N ASN A 449 -10.95 -21.77 -14.78
CA ASN A 449 -10.13 -21.22 -13.69
C ASN A 449 -8.70 -21.02 -14.19
N VAL A 450 -8.10 -19.87 -13.94
CA VAL A 450 -6.75 -19.51 -14.39
C VAL A 450 -5.84 -19.24 -13.18
N LEU A 451 -4.63 -19.81 -13.19
CA LEU A 451 -3.61 -19.58 -12.15
C LEU A 451 -2.27 -19.20 -12.79
N LEU A 452 -1.78 -18.01 -12.48
CA LEU A 452 -0.39 -17.61 -12.71
C LEU A 452 0.39 -17.80 -11.41
N ASP A 453 1.15 -18.89 -11.35
CA ASP A 453 2.01 -19.25 -10.21
C ASP A 453 3.14 -18.22 -9.97
N LYS A 454 3.84 -18.34 -8.84
CA LYS A 454 4.93 -17.42 -8.44
C LYS A 454 6.07 -17.30 -9.46
N SER A 455 6.25 -18.22 -10.39
CA SER A 455 7.26 -18.12 -11.46
C SER A 455 6.81 -17.29 -12.68
N LYS A 456 5.54 -16.87 -12.75
CA LYS A 456 4.97 -16.16 -13.92
C LYS A 456 5.14 -14.64 -13.81
N TRP A 457 6.39 -14.17 -13.81
CA TRP A 457 6.76 -12.77 -13.64
C TRP A 457 6.51 -11.91 -14.89
N ASN A 458 6.26 -10.61 -14.67
CA ASN A 458 6.16 -9.58 -15.71
C ASN A 458 5.19 -9.95 -16.84
N VAL A 459 3.95 -10.28 -16.51
CA VAL A 459 2.93 -10.67 -17.48
C VAL A 459 1.89 -9.56 -17.62
N PHE A 460 1.61 -9.14 -18.85
CA PHE A 460 0.52 -8.21 -19.17
C PHE A 460 -0.54 -8.93 -20.00
N ILE A 461 -1.73 -9.12 -19.42
CA ILE A 461 -2.90 -9.66 -20.11
C ILE A 461 -3.92 -8.54 -20.41
N TYR A 462 -4.44 -8.48 -21.64
CA TYR A 462 -5.45 -7.48 -22.00
C TYR A 462 -6.54 -7.99 -22.94
N GLY A 463 -7.73 -7.37 -22.86
CA GLY A 463 -8.90 -7.74 -23.64
C GLY A 463 -9.45 -6.64 -24.55
N ASP A 464 -10.52 -6.95 -25.29
CA ASP A 464 -11.27 -6.03 -26.16
C ASP A 464 -12.26 -5.11 -25.41
N GLY A 465 -12.27 -5.18 -24.08
CA GLY A 465 -13.19 -4.48 -23.18
C GLY A 465 -13.67 -5.40 -22.07
N LYS A 466 -13.73 -4.88 -20.83
CA LYS A 466 -14.16 -5.63 -19.63
C LYS A 466 -15.58 -6.19 -19.70
N ASP A 467 -16.42 -5.61 -20.56
CA ASP A 467 -17.81 -6.02 -20.81
C ASP A 467 -17.93 -6.92 -22.06
N LYS A 468 -16.80 -7.34 -22.65
CA LYS A 468 -16.70 -8.20 -23.84
C LYS A 468 -15.78 -9.41 -23.68
N THR A 469 -14.74 -9.27 -22.86
CA THR A 469 -13.70 -10.29 -22.65
C THR A 469 -13.82 -10.79 -21.23
N ILE A 470 -14.51 -11.90 -21.06
CA ILE A 470 -14.96 -12.40 -19.76
C ILE A 470 -14.24 -13.72 -19.45
N ILE A 471 -13.59 -13.81 -18.29
CA ILE A 471 -13.09 -15.07 -17.73
C ILE A 471 -14.01 -15.46 -16.56
N SER A 472 -14.53 -16.68 -16.58
CA SER A 472 -15.63 -17.11 -15.72
C SER A 472 -15.39 -18.48 -15.08
N GLY A 473 -15.79 -18.60 -13.81
CA GLY A 473 -15.75 -19.85 -13.04
C GLY A 473 -16.81 -19.85 -11.93
N SER A 474 -16.94 -20.96 -11.20
CA SER A 474 -18.00 -21.14 -10.20
C SER A 474 -17.56 -21.90 -8.93
N LYS A 475 -16.25 -22.00 -8.68
CA LYS A 475 -15.72 -22.63 -7.46
C LYS A 475 -16.11 -21.82 -6.23
N ASN A 476 -16.41 -22.49 -5.13
CA ASN A 476 -16.98 -21.89 -3.93
C ASN A 476 -16.75 -22.77 -2.67
N TYR A 477 -16.97 -22.18 -1.50
CA TYR A 477 -16.78 -22.84 -0.20
C TYR A 477 -17.80 -23.96 0.09
N VAL A 478 -19.09 -23.75 -0.21
CA VAL A 478 -20.14 -24.73 0.08
C VAL A 478 -19.85 -26.09 -0.58
N ASP A 479 -19.43 -26.08 -1.85
CA ASP A 479 -19.09 -27.27 -2.62
C ASP A 479 -17.71 -27.87 -2.26
N GLY A 480 -17.03 -27.35 -1.23
CA GLY A 480 -15.85 -27.95 -0.62
C GLY A 480 -14.50 -27.36 -1.05
N THR A 481 -14.47 -26.25 -1.79
CA THR A 481 -13.22 -25.55 -2.13
C THR A 481 -12.91 -24.46 -1.10
N SER A 482 -11.82 -24.59 -0.34
CA SER A 482 -11.33 -23.55 0.59
C SER A 482 -11.19 -22.19 -0.10
N THR A 483 -11.50 -21.09 0.59
CA THR A 483 -11.74 -19.77 -0.05
C THR A 483 -10.59 -19.34 -0.97
N PHE A 484 -9.35 -19.52 -0.53
CA PHE A 484 -8.13 -19.22 -1.29
C PHE A 484 -8.05 -19.91 -2.67
N LYS A 485 -8.67 -21.07 -2.83
CA LYS A 485 -8.71 -21.88 -4.07
C LYS A 485 -10.00 -21.72 -4.88
N THR A 486 -10.95 -20.91 -4.43
CA THR A 486 -12.20 -20.61 -5.17
C THR A 486 -12.00 -19.63 -6.34
N ALA A 487 -10.87 -18.91 -6.37
CA ALA A 487 -10.57 -17.87 -7.36
C ALA A 487 -10.79 -18.32 -8.81
N THR A 488 -11.60 -17.58 -9.56
CA THR A 488 -11.74 -17.74 -11.01
C THR A 488 -10.44 -17.38 -11.73
N PHE A 489 -9.78 -16.29 -11.33
CA PHE A 489 -8.44 -15.95 -11.80
C PHE A 489 -7.54 -15.62 -10.60
N ALA A 490 -6.36 -16.25 -10.53
CA ALA A 490 -5.37 -16.03 -9.48
C ALA A 490 -3.99 -15.66 -10.08
N THR A 491 -3.28 -14.73 -9.45
CA THR A 491 -1.92 -14.32 -9.87
C THR A 491 -0.98 -14.10 -8.69
N GLN A 492 0.24 -14.63 -8.77
CA GLN A 492 1.24 -14.63 -7.70
C GLN A 492 2.60 -14.10 -8.17
N GLY A 493 3.01 -14.37 -9.41
CA GLY A 493 4.24 -13.83 -10.01
C GLY A 493 4.24 -12.30 -10.13
N LYS A 494 5.32 -11.65 -9.67
CA LYS A 494 5.43 -10.18 -9.53
C LYS A 494 5.43 -9.42 -10.86
N GLY A 495 4.96 -8.17 -10.82
CA GLY A 495 4.87 -7.28 -11.99
C GLY A 495 3.68 -7.57 -12.91
N PHE A 496 2.64 -8.25 -12.41
CA PHE A 496 1.44 -8.58 -13.20
C PHE A 496 0.62 -7.34 -13.57
N MET A 497 0.11 -7.31 -14.80
CA MET A 497 -0.85 -6.31 -15.28
C MET A 497 -2.06 -6.96 -15.96
N MET A 498 -3.26 -6.44 -15.67
CA MET A 498 -4.49 -6.77 -16.39
C MET A 498 -5.20 -5.50 -16.88
N LYS A 499 -5.73 -5.52 -18.10
CA LYS A 499 -6.47 -4.39 -18.69
C LYS A 499 -7.67 -4.84 -19.52
N ASP A 500 -8.79 -4.11 -19.42
CA ASP A 500 -9.97 -4.32 -20.28
C ASP A 500 -10.51 -5.76 -20.32
N ILE A 501 -10.51 -6.45 -19.16
CA ILE A 501 -11.03 -7.82 -18.96
C ILE A 501 -12.00 -7.82 -17.77
N GLY A 502 -13.07 -8.61 -17.87
CA GLY A 502 -13.97 -8.93 -16.76
C GLY A 502 -13.70 -10.31 -16.18
N ILE A 503 -13.67 -10.44 -14.86
CA ILE A 503 -13.51 -11.69 -14.13
C ILE A 503 -14.78 -11.93 -13.29
N ILE A 504 -15.45 -13.08 -13.47
CA ILE A 504 -16.75 -13.35 -12.85
C ILE A 504 -16.75 -14.71 -12.15
N ASN A 505 -17.10 -14.73 -10.85
CA ASN A 505 -17.49 -15.96 -10.17
C ASN A 505 -19.02 -16.10 -10.14
N THR A 506 -19.56 -17.09 -10.84
CA THR A 506 -21.00 -17.29 -11.04
C THR A 506 -21.64 -18.22 -10.02
N ALA A 507 -20.98 -18.53 -8.89
CA ALA A 507 -21.46 -19.51 -7.92
C ALA A 507 -22.81 -19.13 -7.24
N GLY A 508 -23.09 -17.84 -7.08
CA GLY A 508 -24.29 -17.34 -6.38
C GLY A 508 -24.10 -17.13 -4.87
N PRO A 509 -24.92 -16.29 -4.22
CA PRO A 509 -24.77 -15.95 -2.80
C PRO A 509 -25.10 -17.12 -1.84
N GLU A 510 -25.84 -18.12 -2.31
CA GLU A 510 -26.12 -19.37 -1.59
C GLU A 510 -24.90 -20.30 -1.45
N LYS A 511 -23.81 -20.00 -2.17
CA LYS A 511 -22.56 -20.76 -2.14
C LYS A 511 -21.49 -20.16 -1.21
N HIS A 512 -21.83 -19.09 -0.48
CA HIS A 512 -20.94 -18.34 0.39
C HIS A 512 -19.67 -17.86 -0.34
N GLN A 513 -18.47 -18.03 0.24
CA GLN A 513 -17.22 -17.53 -0.29
C GLN A 513 -16.95 -18.06 -1.71
N ALA A 514 -16.84 -17.16 -2.69
CA ALA A 514 -16.70 -17.51 -4.10
C ALA A 514 -15.90 -16.43 -4.85
N VAL A 515 -14.57 -16.50 -4.74
CA VAL A 515 -13.67 -15.45 -5.25
C VAL A 515 -13.70 -15.38 -6.78
N ALA A 516 -13.89 -14.18 -7.34
CA ALA A 516 -13.69 -13.91 -8.76
C ALA A 516 -12.19 -13.75 -9.05
N PHE A 517 -11.52 -12.82 -8.38
CA PHE A 517 -10.11 -12.52 -8.61
C PHE A 517 -9.28 -12.50 -7.32
N ARG A 518 -8.13 -13.20 -7.32
CA ARG A 518 -7.13 -13.18 -6.23
C ARG A 518 -5.77 -12.70 -6.75
N SER A 519 -5.15 -11.76 -6.05
CA SER A 519 -3.77 -11.33 -6.33
C SER A 519 -2.89 -11.42 -5.08
N GLY A 520 -1.78 -12.13 -5.22
CA GLY A 520 -0.57 -12.00 -4.40
C GLY A 520 0.59 -11.32 -5.14
N SER A 521 0.44 -10.92 -6.41
CA SER A 521 1.52 -10.28 -7.18
C SER A 521 1.90 -8.93 -6.58
N ASP A 522 3.17 -8.78 -6.21
CA ASP A 522 3.76 -7.48 -5.91
C ASP A 522 3.87 -6.61 -7.18
N LEU A 523 3.83 -5.29 -6.97
CA LEU A 523 3.87 -4.26 -8.01
C LEU A 523 2.84 -4.50 -9.13
N SER A 524 1.63 -4.98 -8.78
CA SER A 524 0.59 -5.32 -9.76
C SER A 524 -0.37 -4.18 -10.09
N VAL A 525 -0.89 -4.16 -11.33
CA VAL A 525 -1.83 -3.13 -11.80
C VAL A 525 -3.04 -3.70 -12.53
N TYR A 526 -4.22 -3.19 -12.17
CA TYR A 526 -5.51 -3.56 -12.74
C TYR A 526 -6.14 -2.30 -13.31
N TYR A 527 -6.35 -2.23 -14.63
CA TYR A 527 -6.81 -1.00 -15.30
C TYR A 527 -8.03 -1.24 -16.18
N GLN A 528 -9.15 -0.61 -15.85
CA GLN A 528 -10.44 -0.77 -16.54
C GLN A 528 -10.97 -2.23 -16.55
N CYS A 529 -10.68 -3.01 -15.50
CA CYS A 529 -11.22 -4.35 -15.31
C CYS A 529 -12.62 -4.32 -14.69
N SER A 530 -13.36 -5.43 -14.74
CA SER A 530 -14.50 -5.70 -13.86
C SER A 530 -14.27 -6.97 -13.03
N PHE A 531 -14.75 -6.94 -11.79
CA PHE A 531 -14.72 -8.07 -10.86
C PHE A 531 -16.14 -8.24 -10.31
N ASP A 532 -16.81 -9.34 -10.66
CA ASP A 532 -18.23 -9.58 -10.37
C ASP A 532 -18.42 -10.92 -9.65
N GLY A 533 -19.18 -10.88 -8.55
CA GLY A 533 -19.50 -12.05 -7.74
C GLY A 533 -20.52 -11.68 -6.66
N PHE A 534 -20.49 -12.42 -5.55
CA PHE A 534 -21.31 -12.13 -4.37
C PHE A 534 -20.42 -11.96 -3.15
N GLN A 535 -20.37 -12.95 -2.28
CA GLN A 535 -19.47 -12.94 -1.13
C GLN A 535 -18.01 -13.14 -1.58
N ASP A 536 -17.08 -12.42 -0.95
CA ASP A 536 -15.63 -12.57 -1.15
C ASP A 536 -15.15 -12.33 -2.61
N THR A 537 -15.84 -11.46 -3.36
CA THR A 537 -15.61 -11.29 -4.82
C THR A 537 -14.15 -11.00 -5.21
N LEU A 538 -13.50 -10.04 -4.53
CA LEU A 538 -12.16 -9.56 -4.87
C LEU A 538 -11.21 -9.72 -3.68
N TYR A 539 -10.11 -10.46 -3.89
CA TYR A 539 -9.13 -10.81 -2.86
C TYR A 539 -7.74 -10.20 -3.16
N PRO A 540 -7.48 -8.92 -2.80
CA PRO A 540 -6.14 -8.37 -2.67
C PRO A 540 -5.42 -9.04 -1.48
N HIS A 541 -4.94 -10.25 -1.70
CA HIS A 541 -4.40 -11.13 -0.67
C HIS A 541 -3.18 -10.51 0.01
N SER A 542 -2.11 -10.22 -0.74
CA SER A 542 -0.84 -9.73 -0.22
C SER A 542 -0.06 -8.85 -1.23
N ASN A 543 1.08 -8.29 -0.79
CA ASN A 543 1.95 -7.38 -1.56
C ASN A 543 1.29 -6.07 -2.05
N ARG A 544 1.97 -5.27 -2.89
CA ARG A 544 1.51 -3.94 -3.33
C ARG A 544 0.71 -4.00 -4.63
N GLN A 545 -0.48 -3.38 -4.64
CA GLN A 545 -1.45 -3.50 -5.75
C GLN A 545 -2.13 -2.16 -6.07
N PHE A 546 -2.34 -1.86 -7.35
CA PHE A 546 -3.04 -0.66 -7.81
C PHE A 546 -4.23 -0.99 -8.74
N TYR A 547 -5.44 -0.60 -8.34
CA TYR A 547 -6.66 -0.79 -9.11
C TYR A 547 -7.16 0.57 -9.61
N ARG A 548 -7.35 0.71 -10.93
CA ARG A 548 -7.62 1.98 -11.60
C ARG A 548 -8.80 1.88 -12.55
N ASN A 549 -9.81 2.75 -12.39
CA ASN A 549 -11.03 2.76 -13.22
C ASN A 549 -11.74 1.38 -13.31
N CYS A 550 -11.54 0.52 -12.31
CA CYS A 550 -12.12 -0.82 -12.28
C CYS A 550 -13.53 -0.78 -11.69
N ASP A 551 -14.31 -1.81 -11.99
CA ASP A 551 -15.59 -2.07 -11.35
C ASP A 551 -15.47 -3.26 -10.40
N VAL A 552 -16.00 -3.16 -9.19
CA VAL A 552 -16.06 -4.26 -8.21
C VAL A 552 -17.49 -4.41 -7.73
N THR A 553 -18.05 -5.61 -7.82
CA THR A 553 -19.49 -5.88 -7.56
C THR A 553 -19.66 -7.15 -6.72
N GLY A 554 -20.28 -7.02 -5.54
CA GLY A 554 -20.47 -8.12 -4.60
C GLY A 554 -21.39 -7.78 -3.44
N THR A 555 -21.37 -8.60 -2.37
CA THR A 555 -22.29 -8.50 -1.22
C THR A 555 -21.57 -8.44 0.13
N VAL A 556 -21.19 -9.58 0.68
CA VAL A 556 -20.48 -9.73 1.96
C VAL A 556 -18.98 -9.70 1.69
N ASP A 557 -18.26 -8.87 2.42
CA ASP A 557 -16.79 -8.79 2.47
C ASP A 557 -16.12 -8.75 1.08
N PHE A 558 -16.76 -8.11 0.10
CA PHE A 558 -16.45 -8.34 -1.31
C PHE A 558 -15.14 -7.70 -1.79
N ILE A 559 -14.43 -6.97 -0.92
CA ILE A 559 -13.03 -6.59 -1.03
C ILE A 559 -12.33 -6.97 0.28
N PHE A 560 -11.53 -8.03 0.29
CA PHE A 560 -10.92 -8.58 1.51
C PHE A 560 -9.47 -9.04 1.30
N GLY A 561 -8.72 -9.19 2.40
CA GLY A 561 -7.29 -9.54 2.36
C GLY A 561 -6.39 -8.52 3.03
N ALA A 562 -5.08 -8.71 2.90
CA ALA A 562 -4.04 -7.93 3.59
C ALA A 562 -2.93 -7.47 2.61
N ALA A 563 -3.30 -7.12 1.38
CA ALA A 563 -2.44 -6.36 0.48
C ALA A 563 -2.20 -4.92 0.99
N THR A 564 -1.15 -4.29 0.47
CA THR A 564 -1.02 -2.83 0.46
C THR A 564 -1.71 -2.35 -0.82
N VAL A 565 -2.98 -1.95 -0.75
CA VAL A 565 -3.82 -1.74 -1.95
C VAL A 565 -4.41 -0.34 -2.04
N VAL A 566 -4.36 0.24 -3.24
CA VAL A 566 -5.12 1.45 -3.58
C VAL A 566 -6.08 1.17 -4.73
N PHE A 567 -7.35 1.47 -4.51
CA PHE A 567 -8.38 1.64 -5.54
C PHE A 567 -8.50 3.13 -5.86
N GLN A 568 -8.36 3.52 -7.13
CA GLN A 568 -8.44 4.93 -7.54
C GLN A 568 -9.40 5.17 -8.71
N GLY A 569 -10.47 5.93 -8.49
CA GLY A 569 -11.50 6.19 -9.52
C GLY A 569 -12.28 4.95 -9.94
N CYS A 570 -12.41 3.97 -9.05
CA CYS A 570 -13.16 2.73 -9.29
C CYS A 570 -14.64 2.88 -8.95
N ASN A 571 -15.49 2.04 -9.56
CA ASN A 571 -16.89 1.90 -9.19
C ASN A 571 -17.03 0.72 -8.23
N ILE A 572 -17.46 0.99 -7.00
CA ILE A 572 -17.62 -0.01 -5.93
C ILE A 572 -19.11 -0.23 -5.73
N ARG A 573 -19.62 -1.40 -6.12
CA ARG A 573 -21.05 -1.63 -6.34
C ARG A 573 -21.63 -2.78 -5.50
N PRO A 574 -22.07 -2.52 -4.26
CA PRO A 574 -22.87 -3.47 -3.49
C PRO A 574 -24.11 -3.89 -4.29
N ARG A 575 -24.38 -5.20 -4.41
CA ARG A 575 -25.61 -5.77 -5.01
C ARG A 575 -26.55 -6.32 -3.92
N GLN A 576 -27.70 -6.85 -4.30
CA GLN A 576 -28.64 -7.44 -3.34
C GLN A 576 -28.15 -8.82 -2.87
N PRO A 577 -27.96 -9.04 -1.55
CA PRO A 577 -27.67 -10.35 -0.97
C PRO A 577 -28.94 -11.18 -0.71
N LEU A 578 -28.79 -12.37 -0.11
CA LEU A 578 -29.93 -13.18 0.33
C LEU A 578 -30.75 -12.46 1.42
N PRO A 579 -32.02 -12.85 1.63
CA PRO A 579 -32.82 -12.36 2.75
C PRO A 579 -32.09 -12.53 4.10
N ASN A 580 -32.21 -11.52 4.96
CA ASN A 580 -31.56 -11.42 6.28
C ASN A 580 -30.02 -11.29 6.27
N GLN A 581 -29.36 -11.26 5.11
CA GLN A 581 -27.96 -10.83 5.00
C GLN A 581 -27.85 -9.29 4.92
N PHE A 582 -26.64 -8.79 5.20
CA PHE A 582 -26.21 -7.41 4.98
C PHE A 582 -25.01 -7.41 4.02
N ASN A 583 -24.66 -6.24 3.48
CA ASN A 583 -23.45 -6.07 2.66
C ASN A 583 -22.32 -5.41 3.46
N THR A 584 -21.09 -5.80 3.19
CA THR A 584 -19.86 -5.20 3.72
C THR A 584 -18.88 -4.98 2.57
N ILE A 585 -18.50 -3.73 2.33
CA ILE A 585 -17.62 -3.38 1.20
C ILE A 585 -16.20 -3.87 1.44
N THR A 586 -15.63 -3.66 2.64
CA THR A 586 -14.29 -4.17 2.99
C THR A 586 -14.26 -5.11 4.20
N ALA A 587 -13.34 -6.08 4.14
CA ALA A 587 -12.90 -6.89 5.27
C ALA A 587 -11.37 -7.01 5.27
N GLU A 588 -10.68 -5.98 5.77
CA GLU A 588 -9.22 -5.93 5.73
C GLU A 588 -8.58 -6.81 6.82
N GLY A 589 -7.55 -7.55 6.41
CA GLY A 589 -6.99 -8.71 7.11
C GLY A 589 -5.66 -8.44 7.82
N LYS A 590 -5.35 -7.22 8.22
CA LYS A 590 -4.08 -6.93 8.90
C LYS A 590 -4.03 -7.51 10.32
N LYS A 591 -3.08 -8.42 10.55
CA LYS A 591 -2.90 -9.18 11.81
C LYS A 591 -1.72 -8.71 12.66
N ASP A 592 -0.76 -7.97 12.08
CA ASP A 592 0.34 -7.35 12.84
C ASP A 592 0.44 -5.85 12.59
N LYS A 593 0.64 -5.08 13.68
CA LYS A 593 0.87 -3.62 13.67
C LYS A 593 2.02 -3.19 12.78
N HIS A 594 3.00 -4.06 12.54
CA HIS A 594 4.18 -3.80 11.71
C HIS A 594 3.99 -4.17 10.24
N GLN A 595 2.89 -4.82 9.83
CA GLN A 595 2.59 -4.99 8.41
C GLN A 595 2.41 -3.61 7.75
N ASN A 596 2.90 -3.43 6.52
CA ASN A 596 2.62 -2.23 5.72
C ASN A 596 1.33 -2.34 4.88
N SER A 597 0.54 -3.40 5.08
CA SER A 597 -0.79 -3.61 4.49
C SER A 597 -1.86 -2.61 4.95
N GLY A 598 -2.95 -2.59 4.17
CA GLY A 598 -4.16 -1.80 4.39
C GLY A 598 -4.87 -1.50 3.06
N THR A 599 -6.16 -1.18 3.13
CA THR A 599 -6.98 -0.83 1.97
C THR A 599 -7.21 0.68 1.88
N SER A 600 -6.89 1.29 0.74
CA SER A 600 -7.22 2.69 0.45
C SER A 600 -8.17 2.79 -0.74
N ILE A 601 -9.31 3.48 -0.56
CA ILE A 601 -10.31 3.73 -1.60
C ILE A 601 -10.33 5.23 -1.88
N GLN A 602 -9.90 5.64 -3.08
CA GLN A 602 -9.59 7.04 -3.42
C GLN A 602 -10.38 7.52 -4.62
N ARG A 603 -11.14 8.61 -4.46
CA ARG A 603 -11.88 9.25 -5.57
C ARG A 603 -12.81 8.27 -6.31
N CYS A 604 -13.28 7.23 -5.62
CA CYS A 604 -14.15 6.18 -6.14
C CYS A 604 -15.63 6.60 -6.03
N THR A 605 -16.52 5.84 -6.65
CA THR A 605 -17.97 5.96 -6.45
C THR A 605 -18.49 4.69 -5.79
N ILE A 606 -19.12 4.83 -4.62
CA ILE A 606 -19.82 3.77 -3.90
C ILE A 606 -21.32 3.93 -4.17
N SER A 607 -21.92 3.01 -4.93
CA SER A 607 -23.33 3.09 -5.37
C SER A 607 -23.92 1.70 -5.63
N ALA A 608 -25.21 1.51 -5.31
CA ALA A 608 -25.89 0.22 -5.47
C ALA A 608 -25.85 -0.32 -6.92
N ASN A 609 -25.66 -1.62 -7.10
CA ASN A 609 -25.85 -2.31 -8.37
C ASN A 609 -27.31 -2.77 -8.51
N GLY A 610 -28.13 -1.95 -9.17
CA GLY A 610 -29.58 -2.18 -9.27
C GLY A 610 -30.32 -1.87 -7.95
N ASN A 611 -31.45 -2.54 -7.72
CA ASN A 611 -32.22 -2.37 -6.49
C ASN A 611 -31.60 -3.18 -5.34
N VAL A 612 -31.14 -2.49 -4.29
CA VAL A 612 -30.54 -3.10 -3.10
C VAL A 612 -31.25 -2.57 -1.87
N THR A 613 -31.95 -3.46 -1.17
CA THR A 613 -32.71 -3.14 0.05
C THR A 613 -31.99 -3.58 1.33
N ALA A 614 -30.96 -4.41 1.21
CA ALA A 614 -30.16 -4.85 2.34
C ALA A 614 -29.26 -3.73 2.89
N THR A 615 -29.14 -3.66 4.22
CA THR A 615 -28.22 -2.76 4.91
C THR A 615 -26.80 -2.94 4.39
N THR A 616 -26.14 -1.86 4.02
CA THR A 616 -24.77 -1.89 3.50
C THR A 616 -23.83 -1.08 4.39
N TYR A 617 -22.66 -1.66 4.69
CA TYR A 617 -21.60 -1.04 5.48
C TYR A 617 -20.32 -0.86 4.65
N LEU A 618 -19.53 0.16 4.98
CA LEU A 618 -18.21 0.44 4.43
C LEU A 618 -17.23 -0.70 4.70
N GLY A 619 -17.39 -1.42 5.81
CA GLY A 619 -16.65 -2.65 6.09
C GLY A 619 -16.77 -3.14 7.53
N ARG A 620 -16.09 -4.26 7.81
CA ARG A 620 -15.94 -4.87 9.15
C ARG A 620 -14.53 -5.41 9.38
N PRO A 621 -13.98 -5.37 10.60
CA PRO A 621 -12.57 -5.70 10.83
C PRO A 621 -12.37 -7.21 10.93
N TRP A 622 -11.78 -7.83 9.90
CA TRP A 622 -11.52 -9.28 9.90
C TRP A 622 -10.42 -9.67 10.90
N LYS A 623 -9.40 -8.82 11.06
CA LYS A 623 -8.24 -9.05 11.93
C LYS A 623 -7.93 -7.84 12.84
N GLU A 624 -7.11 -8.09 13.86
CA GLU A 624 -6.83 -7.21 15.01
C GLU A 624 -6.39 -5.78 14.65
N PHE A 625 -5.70 -5.59 13.53
CA PHE A 625 -5.15 -4.30 13.09
C PHE A 625 -5.80 -3.78 11.79
N SER A 626 -7.00 -4.29 11.44
CA SER A 626 -7.71 -3.97 10.19
C SER A 626 -7.63 -2.48 9.84
N THR A 627 -7.09 -2.19 8.66
CA THR A 627 -6.73 -0.84 8.22
C THR A 627 -7.44 -0.50 6.90
N THR A 628 -8.46 0.36 6.94
CA THR A 628 -9.21 0.81 5.75
C THR A 628 -9.42 2.32 5.77
N VAL A 629 -9.07 3.01 4.69
CA VAL A 629 -9.29 4.45 4.51
C VAL A 629 -10.05 4.73 3.23
N ILE A 630 -11.21 5.38 3.36
CA ILE A 630 -12.07 5.78 2.25
C ILE A 630 -12.00 7.31 2.13
N MET A 631 -11.45 7.80 1.03
CA MET A 631 -11.12 9.21 0.89
C MET A 631 -11.45 9.81 -0.48
N GLN A 632 -11.84 11.09 -0.46
CA GLN A 632 -12.23 11.91 -1.61
C GLN A 632 -13.30 11.26 -2.52
N SER A 633 -14.04 10.29 -1.99
CA SER A 633 -14.94 9.42 -2.75
C SER A 633 -16.40 9.88 -2.64
N VAL A 634 -17.21 9.50 -3.63
CA VAL A 634 -18.66 9.74 -3.62
C VAL A 634 -19.34 8.53 -2.99
N ILE A 635 -20.04 8.73 -1.88
CA ILE A 635 -20.74 7.69 -1.13
C ILE A 635 -22.26 7.90 -1.29
N GLY A 636 -22.90 6.97 -1.98
CA GLY A 636 -24.35 6.94 -2.15
C GLY A 636 -25.09 6.57 -0.86
N SER A 637 -26.40 6.87 -0.82
CA SER A 637 -27.30 6.67 0.33
C SER A 637 -27.58 5.21 0.69
N ILE A 638 -26.93 4.26 0.00
CA ILE A 638 -27.01 2.82 0.30
C ILE A 638 -26.23 2.47 1.59
N VAL A 639 -25.21 3.27 1.94
CA VAL A 639 -24.42 3.07 3.15
C VAL A 639 -25.21 3.51 4.38
N ASN A 640 -25.33 2.61 5.35
CA ASN A 640 -25.99 2.89 6.62
C ASN A 640 -25.28 4.05 7.37
N PRO A 641 -26.00 4.98 8.04
CA PRO A 641 -25.40 6.10 8.75
C PRO A 641 -24.29 5.74 9.76
N VAL A 642 -24.33 4.55 10.39
CA VAL A 642 -23.26 4.11 11.31
C VAL A 642 -21.93 3.81 10.58
N GLY A 643 -21.98 3.61 9.27
CA GLY A 643 -20.86 3.40 8.36
C GLY A 643 -20.25 2.02 8.42
N TRP A 644 -19.87 1.57 9.61
CA TRP A 644 -19.05 0.37 9.84
C TRP A 644 -19.77 -0.60 10.80
N ILE A 645 -19.50 -1.89 10.69
CA ILE A 645 -20.06 -2.93 11.59
C ILE A 645 -18.93 -3.76 12.22
N ALA A 646 -19.14 -4.22 13.46
CA ALA A 646 -18.23 -5.14 14.12
C ALA A 646 -18.09 -6.47 13.35
N TRP A 647 -17.04 -7.25 13.61
CA TRP A 647 -16.85 -8.55 12.96
C TRP A 647 -18.01 -9.50 13.26
N ASN A 648 -18.36 -9.57 14.54
CA ASN A 648 -19.48 -10.31 15.13
C ASN A 648 -19.90 -9.60 16.45
N SER A 649 -20.94 -10.11 17.11
CA SER A 649 -21.47 -9.55 18.36
C SER A 649 -20.59 -9.75 19.60
N THR A 650 -19.56 -10.61 19.55
CA THR A 650 -18.60 -10.77 20.65
C THR A 650 -17.39 -9.85 20.52
N LEU A 651 -17.27 -9.11 19.41
CA LEU A 651 -16.22 -8.15 19.09
C LEU A 651 -16.80 -6.76 18.75
N ASP A 652 -17.84 -6.33 19.48
CA ASP A 652 -18.35 -4.95 19.47
C ASP A 652 -18.21 -4.33 20.88
N PRO A 653 -17.43 -3.25 21.07
CA PRO A 653 -16.60 -2.60 20.07
C PRO A 653 -15.43 -3.50 19.60
N PRO A 654 -14.99 -3.37 18.34
CA PRO A 654 -13.83 -4.09 17.83
C PRO A 654 -12.53 -3.59 18.51
N PRO A 655 -11.41 -4.32 18.34
CA PRO A 655 -10.12 -3.95 18.91
C PRO A 655 -9.76 -2.49 18.64
N SER A 656 -9.28 -1.78 19.67
CA SER A 656 -8.87 -0.37 19.59
C SER A 656 -7.66 -0.11 18.68
N THR A 657 -7.08 -1.19 18.17
CA THR A 657 -5.92 -1.30 17.27
C THR A 657 -6.24 -1.19 15.79
N ILE A 658 -7.52 -1.25 15.38
CA ILE A 658 -7.92 -1.01 13.99
C ILE A 658 -7.71 0.46 13.58
N LEU A 659 -7.64 0.73 12.28
CA LEU A 659 -7.58 2.09 11.72
C LEU A 659 -8.57 2.23 10.57
N TYR A 660 -9.79 2.67 10.90
CA TYR A 660 -10.84 3.00 9.93
C TYR A 660 -10.97 4.51 9.80
N GLY A 661 -10.89 5.03 8.57
CA GLY A 661 -10.81 6.48 8.34
C GLY A 661 -11.60 7.00 7.16
N GLU A 662 -12.22 8.16 7.34
CA GLU A 662 -12.94 8.89 6.30
C GLU A 662 -12.35 10.30 6.12
N TYR A 663 -12.16 10.73 4.87
CA TYR A 663 -11.50 12.00 4.55
C TYR A 663 -12.07 12.66 3.28
N LYS A 664 -12.66 13.85 3.44
CA LYS A 664 -13.19 14.69 2.34
C LYS A 664 -14.08 13.92 1.34
N ASN A 665 -14.83 12.93 1.83
CA ASN A 665 -15.86 12.22 1.07
C ASN A 665 -17.07 13.13 0.82
N SER A 666 -17.92 12.75 -0.13
CA SER A 666 -19.12 13.51 -0.53
C SER A 666 -20.27 12.58 -0.91
N GLY A 667 -21.47 13.13 -1.08
CA GLY A 667 -22.68 12.37 -1.41
C GLY A 667 -23.51 11.99 -0.17
N PRO A 668 -24.74 11.48 -0.35
CA PRO A 668 -25.70 11.35 0.74
C PRO A 668 -25.37 10.27 1.79
N GLY A 669 -24.41 9.37 1.51
CA GLY A 669 -23.89 8.40 2.49
C GLY A 669 -22.63 8.88 3.24
N SER A 670 -22.09 10.06 2.94
CA SER A 670 -20.82 10.55 3.51
C SER A 670 -20.98 11.42 4.78
N ASP A 671 -22.16 11.50 5.37
CA ASP A 671 -22.33 12.15 6.68
C ASP A 671 -21.72 11.27 7.78
N VAL A 672 -20.80 11.85 8.56
CA VAL A 672 -20.11 11.16 9.65
C VAL A 672 -20.75 11.37 11.03
N THR A 673 -21.81 12.18 11.16
CA THR A 673 -22.41 12.53 12.46
C THR A 673 -23.00 11.35 13.24
N GLN A 674 -23.48 10.32 12.54
CA GLN A 674 -24.12 9.14 13.13
C GLN A 674 -23.21 7.88 13.14
N ARG A 675 -21.94 8.04 12.78
CA ARG A 675 -20.98 6.93 12.68
C ARG A 675 -20.69 6.28 14.04
N VAL A 676 -20.21 5.04 13.99
CA VAL A 676 -19.68 4.31 15.17
C VAL A 676 -18.66 5.13 15.96
N LYS A 677 -18.60 4.92 17.28
CA LYS A 677 -17.74 5.68 18.21
C LYS A 677 -16.53 4.88 18.70
N TRP A 678 -16.05 3.93 17.90
CA TRP A 678 -14.93 3.06 18.27
C TRP A 678 -13.59 3.82 18.30
N THR A 679 -12.68 3.43 19.19
CA THR A 679 -11.36 4.07 19.37
C THR A 679 -10.49 4.06 18.12
N GLY A 680 -10.59 3.00 17.30
CA GLY A 680 -9.87 2.84 16.04
C GLY A 680 -10.49 3.57 14.83
N TYR A 681 -11.61 4.28 15.02
CA TYR A 681 -12.29 5.02 13.94
C TYR A 681 -11.92 6.52 13.94
N LYS A 682 -11.70 7.07 12.74
CA LYS A 682 -11.29 8.45 12.46
C LYS A 682 -12.32 9.12 11.54
N PRO A 683 -13.38 9.76 12.09
CA PRO A 683 -14.44 10.38 11.29
C PRO A 683 -14.00 11.57 10.45
N ILE A 684 -12.93 12.26 10.87
CA ILE A 684 -12.31 13.35 10.13
C ILE A 684 -10.80 13.16 10.28
N MET A 685 -10.16 12.56 9.28
CA MET A 685 -8.70 12.51 9.22
C MET A 685 -8.13 13.90 8.89
N SER A 686 -6.92 14.19 9.39
CA SER A 686 -6.13 15.32 8.92
C SER A 686 -5.54 15.09 7.52
N ASP A 687 -5.10 16.16 6.85
CA ASP A 687 -4.43 16.09 5.55
C ASP A 687 -3.12 15.25 5.63
N ASP A 688 -2.40 15.29 6.74
CA ASP A 688 -1.21 14.48 6.99
C ASP A 688 -1.54 12.99 7.20
N GLU A 689 -2.59 12.68 7.98
CA GLU A 689 -3.04 11.30 8.18
C GLU A 689 -3.53 10.67 6.87
N ALA A 690 -4.33 11.39 6.08
CA ALA A 690 -4.79 10.93 4.78
C ALA A 690 -3.64 10.83 3.76
N GLY A 691 -2.67 11.76 3.83
CA GLY A 691 -1.45 11.78 3.02
C GLY A 691 -0.64 10.48 3.07
N ARG A 692 -0.72 9.73 4.19
CA ARG A 692 -0.06 8.43 4.36
C ARG A 692 -0.66 7.30 3.51
N PHE A 693 -1.92 7.42 3.11
CA PHE A 693 -2.64 6.39 2.34
C PHE A 693 -2.66 6.67 0.82
N THR A 694 -2.10 7.81 0.40
CA THR A 694 -1.99 8.21 -1.02
C THR A 694 -1.11 7.27 -1.84
N VAL A 695 -1.26 7.25 -3.16
CA VAL A 695 -0.45 6.40 -4.05
C VAL A 695 1.06 6.72 -3.93
N ALA A 696 1.42 7.98 -3.70
CA ALA A 696 2.81 8.39 -3.51
C ALA A 696 3.44 7.81 -2.24
N THR A 697 2.72 7.82 -1.11
CA THR A 697 3.26 7.36 0.19
C THR A 697 3.06 5.86 0.40
N PHE A 698 1.84 5.37 0.15
CA PHE A 698 1.41 4.03 0.58
C PHE A 698 1.89 2.92 -0.36
N LEU A 699 1.80 3.15 -1.67
CA LEU A 699 2.31 2.22 -2.68
C LEU A 699 3.74 2.53 -3.14
N ARG A 700 4.32 3.67 -2.71
CA ARG A 700 5.50 4.27 -3.35
C ARG A 700 5.36 4.38 -4.87
N GLY A 701 4.16 4.71 -5.35
CA GLY A 701 3.78 4.55 -6.75
C GLY A 701 4.67 5.28 -7.77
N ALA A 702 5.39 6.34 -7.35
CA ALA A 702 6.40 7.00 -8.19
C ALA A 702 7.57 6.08 -8.60
N ASP A 703 7.92 5.07 -7.79
CA ASP A 703 9.03 4.15 -8.07
C ASP A 703 8.70 3.11 -9.15
N TRP A 704 7.42 2.90 -9.51
CA TRP A 704 6.99 1.80 -10.37
C TRP A 704 5.75 2.04 -11.27
N LEU A 705 4.75 2.83 -10.88
CA LEU A 705 3.61 3.11 -11.78
C LEU A 705 4.00 3.86 -13.08
N PRO A 706 5.01 4.78 -13.09
CA PRO A 706 5.47 5.43 -14.32
C PRO A 706 6.08 4.52 -15.39
N VAL A 707 6.47 3.28 -15.03
CA VAL A 707 6.90 2.27 -16.01
C VAL A 707 5.73 1.44 -16.52
N MET A 708 4.77 1.11 -15.66
CA MET A 708 3.53 0.42 -16.05
C MET A 708 2.65 1.26 -16.98
N GLY A 709 2.78 2.59 -16.96
CA GLY A 709 2.14 3.50 -17.93
C GLY A 709 0.66 3.81 -17.67
N VAL A 710 0.08 3.28 -16.59
CA VAL A 710 -1.32 3.51 -16.19
C VAL A 710 -1.50 4.92 -15.62
N PRO A 711 -2.58 5.65 -15.98
CA PRO A 711 -2.81 7.01 -15.49
C PRO A 711 -3.21 7.01 -14.00
N TYR A 712 -2.35 7.55 -13.13
CA TYR A 712 -2.56 7.61 -11.68
C TYR A 712 -2.39 9.05 -11.13
N GLN A 713 -3.02 9.32 -9.99
CA GLN A 713 -2.83 10.55 -9.22
C GLN A 713 -2.02 10.21 -7.95
N GLN A 714 -0.97 10.99 -7.69
CA GLN A 714 -0.01 10.72 -6.62
C GLN A 714 -0.59 10.97 -5.21
N THR A 715 -1.38 12.04 -5.06
CA THR A 715 -2.02 12.54 -3.84
C THR A 715 -3.50 12.74 -4.09
#